data_AF-A0A7C2XR15-F1
#
_entry.id   AF-A0A7C2XR15-F1
#
_cell.length_a   1.000
_cell.length_b   1.000
_cell.length_c   1.000
_cell.angle_alpha   90.00
_cell.angle_beta   90.00
_cell.angle_gamma   90.00
#
_symmetry.space_group_name_H-M   'P 1'
#
loop_
_entity.id
_entity.type
_entity.pdbx_description
1 polymer ?
#
loop_
_entity_poly.entity_id
_entity_poly.type
_entity_poly.pdbx_seq_one_letter_code
_entity_poly.pdbx_strand_id
1 'polypeptide(L)'
;MFPKRFFDREPTTLDFEAIRIGLASPEKIRSWSHGEVTKPETINYRTHKPERDGLFCARIFGPIADYECLCGKYKRAKYRGVICDKCGVEVTLSRVRRERMGHIELAAPCSHIWFFKSLPSRIGQLLDLSLRDLEKVLYYESYIVIKPDEELERLGLPIRYKELLNEEQYRKLAQEFPGKFGPEVARMGAEAIRILLQQVDLEALAAELREKMKTDPSQQKRLKYAKRLKVVDSFRKSGNRPEWMILEVLPVIPPELRPLVPLDGGRFATSDLNELYRRVINRNNRLQKLLELRAPEVIVRNEKRMLQEAVDALLDNGRRGRVIKGANNRPLKSLADSLKGKQGRFRQNLLGKRVDYSGRSVIVIGPELKLHQCGLPKQMALELFKPFIYHLLQKKGYVATVKQAKEIVEKQDPIVWDVLEEVIREHPVLLNRAPTLHRLGIQAFEPILVEGKAIKIHPLVCTAFNADFDGDQMAVHVPLSPEAQVEASILMLSSHNILSPASGQPIAVPTQDIVLGLYYLTRRKAGARGEGMRFASMEEVLLALEEGIVEIQTPIKLRYEGRLIELEMQRDPQDVVNAPVYEVQGRLIDTTVGRVIFNQHLPEGMPFINGLMKKAGLQSLVRYCFLRLGHAKTITLLDNLKDLGFFYATKSGTSLCIDDLVVPETKAELIRQAQREVLAVEKQVKEGVITSGERYNRVIEIWSNVAERVADEMFKAMEQREKETGVPNPLIVMADSGARGSKQQIRQLAGMRGLMNKPTGEIIETPILANFREGLNVLQYFISTHGARKGLADTALKTADSGYLTRRLVDVAQDVIVTEYDCGTVKGIWAEAIIHAGEIVEPLRERIIGRVALEDVIDPIDGSVLVRANQEITEDLANEIQNAGIERVKIRSVLTCESRRGVCVLCYGRNLATGKMVEIGEAVGILAAQSIGEPGTQLTMRT
;
A
#
# COMPACT_ATOMS: atom_id res chain seq x y z
N MET A 1 -14.47 -37.00 -39.97
CA MET A 1 -15.05 -37.25 -38.63
C MET A 1 -14.00 -36.84 -37.60
N PHE A 2 -13.94 -35.56 -37.27
CA PHE A 2 -12.93 -35.00 -36.36
C PHE A 2 -13.38 -35.22 -34.91
N PRO A 3 -12.54 -35.77 -34.02
CA PRO A 3 -12.90 -35.92 -32.62
C PRO A 3 -13.02 -34.52 -31.99
N LYS A 4 -14.16 -34.30 -31.32
CA LYS A 4 -14.45 -33.09 -30.57
C LYS A 4 -13.26 -32.74 -29.67
N ARG A 5 -12.82 -31.50 -29.79
CA ARG A 5 -11.74 -30.89 -29.00
C ARG A 5 -12.03 -31.06 -27.51
N PHE A 6 -10.99 -31.41 -26.76
CA PHE A 6 -10.90 -31.54 -25.30
C PHE A 6 -11.21 -30.24 -24.50
N PHE A 7 -11.79 -29.22 -25.13
CA PHE A 7 -12.01 -27.89 -24.57
C PHE A 7 -13.42 -27.63 -24.05
N ASP A 8 -14.36 -28.58 -24.18
CA ASP A 8 -15.65 -28.49 -23.47
C ASP A 8 -15.44 -28.88 -22.00
N ARG A 9 -14.74 -28.02 -21.25
CA ARG A 9 -14.93 -27.96 -19.80
C ARG A 9 -16.37 -27.51 -19.60
N GLU A 10 -17.16 -28.30 -18.88
CA GLU A 10 -18.42 -27.81 -18.29
C GLU A 10 -18.16 -26.41 -17.71
N PRO A 11 -18.99 -25.39 -18.00
CA PRO A 11 -18.78 -24.04 -17.49
C PRO A 11 -18.89 -24.08 -15.96
N THR A 12 -17.77 -24.23 -15.27
CA THR A 12 -17.69 -24.31 -13.81
C THR A 12 -17.73 -22.93 -13.13
N THR A 13 -18.02 -21.87 -13.88
CA THR A 13 -18.33 -20.55 -13.35
C THR A 13 -19.76 -20.22 -13.78
N LEU A 14 -20.69 -20.27 -12.83
CA LEU A 14 -21.95 -19.54 -12.96
C LEU A 14 -21.56 -18.07 -13.11
N ASP A 15 -21.58 -17.53 -14.33
CA ASP A 15 -21.38 -16.10 -14.51
C ASP A 15 -22.52 -15.37 -13.80
N PHE A 16 -22.16 -14.61 -12.77
CA PHE A 16 -23.11 -13.83 -11.99
C PHE A 16 -22.75 -12.34 -12.12
N GLU A 17 -23.76 -11.52 -12.37
CA GLU A 17 -23.58 -10.06 -12.48
C GLU A 17 -23.63 -9.35 -11.12
N ALA A 18 -24.27 -9.97 -10.13
CA ALA A 18 -24.47 -9.38 -8.82
C ALA A 18 -24.44 -10.42 -7.70
N ILE A 19 -23.98 -9.98 -6.52
CA ILE A 19 -24.01 -10.77 -5.28
C ILE A 19 -25.04 -10.16 -4.34
N ARG A 20 -25.97 -10.99 -3.85
CA ARG A 20 -26.95 -10.61 -2.84
C ARG A 20 -26.64 -11.31 -1.52
N ILE A 21 -26.75 -10.56 -0.42
CA ILE A 21 -26.74 -11.10 0.95
C ILE A 21 -28.12 -10.95 1.58
N GLY A 22 -28.54 -11.96 2.34
CA GLY A 22 -29.83 -11.99 3.05
C GLY A 22 -29.76 -12.89 4.28
N LEU A 23 -30.81 -12.85 5.12
CA LEU A 23 -30.92 -13.76 6.26
C LEU A 23 -31.31 -15.15 5.77
N ALA A 24 -30.75 -16.19 6.40
CA ALA A 24 -31.08 -17.57 6.11
C ALA A 24 -32.22 -18.02 7.02
N SER A 25 -33.34 -18.45 6.44
CA SER A 25 -34.41 -19.10 7.20
C SER A 25 -33.96 -20.50 7.65
N PRO A 26 -34.57 -21.07 8.72
CA PRO A 26 -34.28 -22.45 9.13
C PRO A 26 -34.49 -23.47 8.01
N GLU A 27 -35.56 -23.31 7.21
CA GLU A 27 -35.84 -24.13 6.03
C GLU A 27 -34.73 -24.03 4.98
N LYS A 28 -34.22 -22.83 4.74
CA LYS A 28 -33.12 -22.61 3.79
C LYS A 28 -31.82 -23.24 4.29
N ILE A 29 -31.53 -23.18 5.59
CA ILE A 29 -30.38 -23.87 6.19
C ILE A 29 -30.50 -25.39 6.01
N ARG A 30 -31.70 -25.97 6.22
CA ARG A 30 -31.96 -27.39 5.96
C ARG A 30 -31.76 -27.74 4.48
N SER A 31 -32.17 -26.87 3.55
CA SER A 31 -31.99 -27.08 2.11
C SER A 31 -30.53 -27.13 1.66
N TRP A 32 -29.62 -26.43 2.36
CA TRP A 32 -28.18 -26.47 2.09
C TRP A 32 -27.52 -27.73 2.65
N SER A 33 -28.17 -28.41 3.58
CA SER A 33 -27.57 -29.50 4.29
C SER A 33 -27.78 -30.84 3.60
N HIS A 34 -26.71 -31.63 3.54
CA HIS A 34 -26.75 -33.02 3.07
C HIS A 34 -26.94 -34.04 4.20
N GLY A 35 -27.10 -33.59 5.45
CA GLY A 35 -27.34 -34.46 6.60
C GLY A 35 -27.07 -33.79 7.94
N GLU A 36 -27.69 -34.34 8.98
CA GLU A 36 -27.56 -33.89 10.36
C GLU A 36 -26.32 -34.49 11.04
N VAL A 37 -25.57 -33.66 11.77
CA VAL A 37 -24.45 -34.08 12.60
C VAL A 37 -24.91 -34.23 14.04
N THR A 38 -25.10 -35.47 14.49
CA THR A 38 -25.57 -35.78 15.84
C THR A 38 -24.43 -36.04 16.83
N LYS A 39 -23.27 -36.43 16.32
CA LYS A 39 -22.15 -36.94 17.11
C LYS A 39 -20.95 -35.97 17.11
N PRO A 40 -20.33 -35.70 18.27
CA PRO A 40 -19.18 -34.79 18.37
C PRO A 40 -17.87 -35.43 17.87
N GLU A 41 -17.84 -36.75 17.64
CA GLU A 41 -16.64 -37.46 17.21
C GLU A 41 -16.18 -37.04 15.81
N THR A 42 -14.87 -37.07 15.58
CA THR A 42 -14.25 -36.67 14.31
C THR A 42 -13.84 -37.90 13.50
N ILE A 43 -12.74 -38.54 13.92
CA ILE A 43 -12.18 -39.74 13.32
C ILE A 43 -11.98 -40.81 14.38
N ASN A 44 -11.95 -42.06 13.93
CA ASN A 44 -11.59 -43.18 14.78
C ASN A 44 -10.08 -43.15 15.11
N TYR A 45 -9.74 -43.28 16.38
CA TYR A 45 -8.34 -43.20 16.83
C TYR A 45 -7.44 -44.34 16.33
N ARG A 46 -8.01 -45.52 16.00
CA ARG A 46 -7.25 -46.68 15.49
C ARG A 46 -7.17 -46.72 13.97
N THR A 47 -8.31 -46.50 13.31
CA THR A 47 -8.41 -46.68 11.85
C THR A 47 -8.24 -45.39 11.07
N HIS A 48 -8.24 -44.23 11.74
CA HIS A 48 -8.25 -42.89 11.15
C HIS A 48 -9.39 -42.64 10.15
N LYS A 49 -10.39 -43.52 10.12
CA LYS A 49 -11.59 -43.34 9.30
C LYS A 49 -12.57 -42.40 9.99
N PRO A 50 -13.32 -41.58 9.23
CA PRO A 50 -14.37 -40.73 9.79
C PRO A 50 -15.45 -41.54 10.49
N GLU A 51 -15.89 -41.04 11.63
CA GLU A 51 -16.97 -41.63 12.40
C GLU A 51 -18.34 -41.41 11.73
N ARG A 52 -19.26 -42.35 11.97
CA ARG A 52 -20.64 -42.25 11.47
C ARG A 52 -21.39 -41.15 12.23
N ASP A 53 -22.06 -40.27 11.49
CA ASP A 53 -22.82 -39.10 11.98
C ASP A 53 -21.99 -38.07 12.77
N GLY A 54 -20.65 -38.22 12.73
CA GLY A 54 -19.70 -37.29 13.32
C GLY A 54 -19.36 -36.10 12.43
N LEU A 55 -18.51 -35.21 12.95
CA LEU A 55 -18.09 -33.97 12.29
C LEU A 55 -17.35 -34.17 10.95
N PHE A 56 -16.87 -35.38 10.65
CA PHE A 56 -16.17 -35.68 9.39
C PHE A 56 -16.88 -36.75 8.54
N CYS A 57 -18.12 -37.11 8.91
CA CYS A 57 -18.86 -38.24 8.35
C CYS A 57 -18.87 -38.25 6.82
N ALA A 58 -18.43 -39.35 6.22
CA ALA A 58 -18.38 -39.50 4.76
C ALA A 58 -19.78 -39.58 4.11
N ARG A 59 -20.81 -39.98 4.86
CA ARG A 59 -22.20 -39.99 4.39
C ARG A 59 -22.73 -38.58 4.12
N ILE A 60 -22.45 -37.66 5.04
CA ILE A 60 -22.93 -36.28 4.99
C ILE A 60 -22.09 -35.45 4.01
N PHE A 61 -20.76 -35.49 4.16
CA PHE A 61 -19.87 -34.59 3.45
C PHE A 61 -19.33 -35.18 2.12
N GLY A 62 -19.42 -36.50 1.90
CA GLY A 62 -18.91 -37.17 0.70
C GLY A 62 -17.66 -38.04 0.94
N PRO A 63 -17.16 -38.72 -0.11
CA PRO A 63 -16.08 -39.71 -0.02
C PRO A 63 -14.69 -39.09 0.17
N ILE A 64 -13.78 -39.80 0.85
CA ILE A 64 -12.40 -39.33 1.11
C ILE A 64 -11.51 -39.45 -0.13
N ALA A 65 -11.69 -40.52 -0.91
CA ALA A 65 -10.95 -40.79 -2.13
C ALA A 65 -11.89 -40.71 -3.35
N ASP A 66 -11.33 -40.31 -4.49
CA ASP A 66 -12.10 -40.13 -5.72
C ASP A 66 -12.68 -41.45 -6.20
N TYR A 67 -14.00 -41.46 -6.45
CA TYR A 67 -14.75 -42.62 -6.93
C TYR A 67 -14.59 -43.88 -6.05
N GLU A 68 -14.46 -43.69 -4.74
CA GLU A 68 -14.38 -44.79 -3.77
C GLU A 68 -15.26 -44.53 -2.53
N CYS A 69 -16.08 -45.53 -2.17
CA CYS A 69 -16.86 -45.49 -0.93
C CYS A 69 -15.99 -45.85 0.30
N LEU A 70 -16.39 -45.40 1.50
CA LEU A 70 -15.60 -45.57 2.73
C LEU A 70 -15.26 -47.03 3.10
N CYS A 71 -16.15 -47.98 2.77
CA CYS A 71 -15.93 -49.41 3.03
C CYS A 71 -15.15 -50.14 1.92
N GLY A 72 -14.92 -49.49 0.78
CA GLY A 72 -14.21 -50.07 -0.36
C GLY A 72 -15.01 -51.09 -1.19
N LYS A 73 -16.32 -51.28 -0.95
CA LYS A 73 -17.20 -52.17 -1.75
C LYS A 73 -17.30 -51.69 -3.21
N TYR A 74 -17.56 -50.40 -3.40
CA TYR A 74 -17.62 -49.76 -4.71
C TYR A 74 -16.36 -48.90 -4.90
N LYS A 75 -15.59 -49.23 -5.93
CA LYS A 75 -14.36 -48.53 -6.36
C LYS A 75 -14.38 -48.34 -7.87
N ARG A 76 -13.74 -47.27 -8.35
CA ARG A 76 -13.62 -46.85 -9.76
C ARG A 76 -14.80 -46.03 -10.27
N ALA A 77 -14.53 -45.21 -11.28
CA ALA A 77 -15.48 -44.27 -11.88
C ALA A 77 -16.75 -44.90 -12.47
N LYS A 78 -16.76 -46.21 -12.75
CA LYS A 78 -17.95 -46.93 -13.26
C LYS A 78 -19.16 -46.90 -12.31
N TYR A 79 -18.93 -46.71 -11.01
CA TYR A 79 -19.99 -46.65 -10.00
C TYR A 79 -20.34 -45.21 -9.61
N ARG A 80 -20.00 -44.21 -10.45
CA ARG A 80 -20.30 -42.80 -10.19
C ARG A 80 -21.80 -42.61 -9.90
N GLY A 81 -22.12 -41.94 -8.80
CA GLY A 81 -23.49 -41.66 -8.37
C GLY A 81 -24.18 -42.79 -7.61
N VAL A 82 -23.55 -43.98 -7.48
CA VAL A 82 -24.10 -45.08 -6.67
C VAL A 82 -23.87 -44.80 -5.19
N ILE A 83 -24.94 -44.92 -4.39
CA ILE A 83 -24.87 -44.84 -2.92
C ILE A 83 -24.61 -46.25 -2.38
N CYS A 84 -23.58 -46.39 -1.54
CA CYS A 84 -23.20 -47.69 -1.02
C CYS A 84 -24.17 -48.22 0.06
N ASP A 85 -24.73 -49.41 -0.13
CA ASP A 85 -25.65 -50.05 0.83
C ASP A 85 -25.03 -50.29 2.22
N LYS A 86 -23.70 -50.51 2.29
CA LYS A 86 -23.00 -50.80 3.56
C LYS A 86 -22.69 -49.55 4.38
N CYS A 87 -22.19 -48.49 3.73
CA CYS A 87 -21.70 -47.29 4.43
C CYS A 87 -22.52 -46.03 4.17
N GLY A 88 -23.50 -46.07 3.26
CA GLY A 88 -24.33 -44.94 2.85
C GLY A 88 -23.58 -43.82 2.14
N VAL A 89 -22.32 -44.05 1.75
CA VAL A 89 -21.48 -43.04 1.08
C VAL A 89 -21.71 -43.11 -0.42
N GLU A 90 -21.98 -41.96 -1.02
CA GLU A 90 -22.08 -41.76 -2.45
C GLU A 90 -20.70 -41.82 -3.11
N VAL A 91 -20.58 -42.55 -4.22
CA VAL A 91 -19.35 -42.65 -5.02
C VAL A 91 -19.25 -41.47 -5.98
N THR A 92 -18.46 -40.47 -5.60
CA THR A 92 -18.24 -39.22 -6.34
C THR A 92 -16.80 -38.73 -6.15
N LEU A 93 -16.45 -37.57 -6.68
CA LEU A 93 -15.15 -36.92 -6.45
C LEU A 93 -15.05 -36.46 -4.99
N SER A 94 -13.87 -36.59 -4.39
CA SER A 94 -13.59 -36.12 -3.03
C SER A 94 -13.75 -34.60 -2.87
N ARG A 95 -13.62 -33.83 -3.96
CA ARG A 95 -13.81 -32.37 -3.99
C ARG A 95 -15.14 -31.91 -3.38
N VAL A 96 -16.20 -32.71 -3.48
CA VAL A 96 -17.53 -32.36 -2.91
C VAL A 96 -17.46 -32.16 -1.39
N ARG A 97 -16.47 -32.75 -0.69
CA ARG A 97 -16.23 -32.54 0.75
C ARG A 97 -15.85 -31.11 1.12
N ARG A 98 -15.49 -30.29 0.14
CA ARG A 98 -15.24 -28.86 0.32
C ARG A 98 -16.49 -28.00 0.14
N GLU A 99 -17.54 -28.55 -0.47
CA GLU A 99 -18.74 -27.82 -0.90
C GLU A 99 -19.97 -28.21 -0.06
N ARG A 100 -20.13 -29.49 0.30
CA ARG A 100 -21.30 -30.00 1.04
C ARG A 100 -21.31 -29.53 2.51
N MET A 101 -22.42 -28.97 2.95
CA MET A 101 -22.64 -28.54 4.33
C MET A 101 -23.44 -29.59 5.14
N GLY A 102 -23.24 -29.59 6.45
CA GLY A 102 -24.07 -30.30 7.43
C GLY A 102 -24.96 -29.31 8.20
N HIS A 103 -25.83 -29.82 9.06
CA HIS A 103 -26.53 -28.99 10.05
C HIS A 103 -26.61 -29.70 11.41
N ILE A 104 -26.93 -28.93 12.44
CA ILE A 104 -27.23 -29.38 13.80
C ILE A 104 -28.61 -28.84 14.17
N GLU A 105 -29.52 -29.72 14.55
CA GLU A 105 -30.83 -29.35 15.10
C GLU A 105 -30.66 -28.92 16.56
N LEU A 106 -30.94 -27.65 16.89
CA LEU A 106 -30.76 -27.16 18.26
C LEU A 106 -31.96 -27.56 19.12
N ALA A 107 -31.69 -28.14 20.29
CA ALA A 107 -32.71 -28.58 21.24
C ALA A 107 -33.46 -27.41 21.90
N ALA A 108 -32.85 -26.22 21.90
CA ALA A 108 -33.51 -24.97 22.26
C ALA A 108 -33.06 -23.87 21.28
N PRO A 109 -33.95 -22.96 20.86
CA PRO A 109 -33.57 -21.83 20.02
C PRO A 109 -32.47 -21.01 20.69
N CYS A 110 -31.50 -20.55 19.91
CA CYS A 110 -30.39 -19.71 20.37
C CYS A 110 -30.35 -18.40 19.60
N SER A 111 -30.16 -17.28 20.29
CA SER A 111 -30.03 -15.97 19.63
C SER A 111 -28.71 -15.86 18.88
N HIS A 112 -28.72 -15.30 17.68
CA HIS A 112 -27.48 -15.07 16.93
C HIS A 112 -26.74 -13.83 17.46
N ILE A 113 -25.50 -14.02 17.93
CA ILE A 113 -24.72 -12.98 18.63
C ILE A 113 -24.59 -11.64 17.91
N TRP A 114 -24.44 -11.64 16.58
CA TRP A 114 -24.33 -10.40 15.82
C TRP A 114 -25.58 -9.51 15.87
N PHE A 115 -26.79 -10.06 15.97
CA PHE A 115 -27.99 -9.22 15.95
C PHE A 115 -28.33 -8.62 17.30
N PHE A 116 -27.88 -9.23 18.41
CA PHE A 116 -28.12 -8.71 19.76
C PHE A 116 -26.95 -7.87 20.31
N LYS A 117 -25.68 -8.26 20.11
CA LYS A 117 -24.49 -7.53 20.64
C LYS A 117 -23.90 -6.48 19.71
N SER A 118 -24.24 -6.48 18.42
CA SER A 118 -23.71 -5.44 17.52
C SER A 118 -24.32 -4.08 17.87
N LEU A 119 -23.56 -3.01 17.71
CA LEU A 119 -24.02 -1.65 17.98
C LEU A 119 -24.37 -0.99 16.64
N PRO A 120 -25.63 -0.56 16.40
CA PRO A 120 -26.81 -0.72 17.26
C PRO A 120 -27.41 -2.15 17.21
N SER A 121 -27.99 -2.60 18.33
CA SER A 121 -28.63 -3.92 18.43
C SER A 121 -29.90 -3.98 17.60
N ARG A 122 -29.98 -4.90 16.64
CA ARG A 122 -31.14 -4.99 15.73
C ARG A 122 -32.37 -5.51 16.46
N ILE A 123 -32.19 -6.52 17.32
CA ILE A 123 -33.25 -7.06 18.19
C ILE A 123 -33.70 -5.99 19.18
N GLY A 124 -32.77 -5.26 19.81
CA GLY A 124 -33.11 -4.21 20.77
C GLY A 124 -33.91 -3.06 20.14
N GLN A 125 -33.52 -2.63 18.94
CA GLN A 125 -34.27 -1.60 18.22
C GLN A 125 -35.68 -2.08 17.81
N LEU A 126 -35.85 -3.32 17.36
CA LEU A 126 -37.17 -3.83 16.99
C LEU A 126 -38.10 -3.93 18.21
N LEU A 127 -37.62 -4.49 19.32
CA LEU A 127 -38.43 -4.70 20.52
C LEU A 127 -38.56 -3.46 21.43
N ASP A 128 -37.75 -2.42 21.20
CA ASP A 128 -37.54 -1.25 22.08
C ASP A 128 -37.01 -1.61 23.47
N LEU A 129 -36.11 -2.59 23.51
CA LEU A 129 -35.45 -3.05 24.74
C LEU A 129 -34.00 -2.57 24.78
N SER A 130 -33.49 -2.31 26.00
CA SER A 130 -32.07 -2.03 26.17
C SER A 130 -31.25 -3.30 25.96
N LEU A 131 -29.97 -3.14 25.60
CA LEU A 131 -29.05 -4.26 25.40
C LEU A 131 -28.82 -5.06 26.70
N ARG A 132 -28.83 -4.39 27.86
CA ARG A 132 -28.72 -5.05 29.16
C ARG A 132 -29.94 -5.91 29.47
N ASP A 133 -31.12 -5.40 29.16
CA ASP A 133 -32.38 -6.12 29.38
C ASP A 133 -32.48 -7.36 28.50
N LEU A 134 -32.08 -7.24 27.23
CA LEU A 134 -31.99 -8.40 26.33
C LEU A 134 -31.01 -9.45 26.84
N GLU A 135 -29.87 -9.06 27.40
CA GLU A 135 -28.90 -10.01 27.97
C GLU A 135 -29.47 -10.75 29.17
N LYS A 136 -30.13 -10.04 30.08
CA LYS A 136 -30.80 -10.66 31.25
C LYS A 136 -31.81 -11.72 30.82
N VAL A 137 -32.61 -11.45 29.79
CA VAL A 137 -33.59 -12.40 29.27
C VAL A 137 -32.90 -13.58 28.57
N LEU A 138 -31.96 -13.31 27.66
CA LEU A 138 -31.30 -14.35 26.86
C LEU A 138 -30.45 -15.32 27.68
N TYR A 139 -29.80 -14.84 28.75
CA TYR A 139 -28.97 -15.66 29.65
C TYR A 139 -29.73 -16.22 30.86
N TYR A 140 -31.07 -16.21 30.81
CA TYR A 140 -31.95 -16.84 31.81
C TYR A 140 -31.84 -16.20 33.22
N GLU A 141 -31.60 -14.89 33.32
CA GLU A 141 -31.58 -14.14 34.59
C GLU A 141 -32.95 -13.54 34.95
N SER A 142 -33.68 -13.02 33.95
CA SER A 142 -35.00 -12.40 34.13
C SER A 142 -36.03 -12.97 33.15
N TYR A 143 -37.30 -12.94 33.53
CA TYR A 143 -38.42 -13.23 32.65
C TYR A 143 -38.87 -11.97 31.91
N ILE A 144 -39.47 -12.14 30.74
CA ILE A 144 -40.13 -11.07 29.99
C ILE A 144 -41.59 -11.44 29.72
N VAL A 145 -42.48 -10.47 29.86
CA VAL A 145 -43.91 -10.63 29.57
C VAL A 145 -44.14 -10.62 28.05
N ILE A 146 -44.82 -11.66 27.55
CA ILE A 146 -45.00 -11.95 26.12
C ILE A 146 -46.42 -11.64 25.63
N LYS A 147 -47.42 -11.67 26.51
CA LYS A 147 -48.80 -11.39 26.11
C LYS A 147 -49.04 -9.88 25.94
N PRO A 148 -49.81 -9.44 24.92
CA PRO A 148 -50.18 -8.04 24.75
C PRO A 148 -51.00 -7.51 25.93
N ASP A 149 -50.96 -6.20 26.15
CA ASP A 149 -51.63 -5.54 27.29
C ASP A 149 -53.14 -5.85 27.34
N GLU A 150 -53.83 -5.92 26.20
CA GLU A 150 -55.25 -6.25 26.13
C GLU A 150 -55.60 -7.62 26.73
N GLU A 151 -54.72 -8.61 26.56
CA GLU A 151 -54.91 -9.94 27.16
C GLU A 151 -54.53 -9.97 28.64
N LEU A 152 -53.55 -9.16 29.05
CA LEU A 152 -53.15 -9.04 30.45
C LEU A 152 -54.24 -8.38 31.30
N GLU A 153 -54.90 -7.35 30.76
CA GLU A 153 -56.03 -6.68 31.39
C GLU A 153 -57.24 -7.60 31.52
N ARG A 154 -57.54 -8.43 30.51
CA ARG A 154 -58.60 -9.46 30.58
C ARG A 154 -58.33 -10.51 31.67
N LEU A 155 -57.06 -10.80 31.94
CA LEU A 155 -56.66 -11.73 33.00
C LEU A 155 -56.62 -11.05 34.40
N GLY A 156 -56.73 -9.72 34.46
CA GLY A 156 -56.68 -8.94 35.69
C GLY A 156 -55.28 -8.84 36.30
N LEU A 157 -54.23 -8.94 35.49
CA LEU A 157 -52.84 -8.98 35.95
C LEU A 157 -52.20 -7.58 35.91
N PRO A 158 -51.55 -7.10 37.01
CA PRO A 158 -50.96 -5.77 37.08
C PRO A 158 -49.54 -5.72 36.48
N ILE A 159 -49.38 -6.15 35.22
CA ILE A 159 -48.09 -6.22 34.51
C ILE A 159 -48.23 -5.68 33.08
N ARG A 160 -47.15 -5.14 32.53
CA ARG A 160 -47.13 -4.58 31.17
C ARG A 160 -46.42 -5.48 30.16
N TYR A 161 -46.82 -5.35 28.90
CA TYR A 161 -46.14 -6.00 27.79
C TYR A 161 -44.67 -5.61 27.73
N LYS A 162 -43.78 -6.60 27.57
CA LYS A 162 -42.31 -6.45 27.59
C LYS A 162 -41.70 -5.98 28.91
N GLU A 163 -42.46 -5.98 30.00
CA GLU A 163 -41.91 -5.76 31.33
C GLU A 163 -41.01 -6.92 31.76
N LEU A 164 -39.93 -6.61 32.49
CA LEU A 164 -38.98 -7.59 33.01
C LEU A 164 -39.37 -7.96 34.43
N LEU A 165 -39.49 -9.26 34.69
CA LEU A 165 -39.80 -9.79 36.01
C LEU A 165 -38.60 -10.56 36.55
N ASN A 166 -38.17 -10.21 37.75
CA ASN A 166 -37.20 -11.00 38.50
C ASN A 166 -37.84 -12.28 39.04
N GLU A 167 -37.02 -13.25 39.44
CA GLU A 167 -37.52 -14.55 39.91
C GLU A 167 -38.47 -14.44 41.11
N GLU A 168 -38.19 -13.54 42.06
CA GLU A 168 -39.07 -13.28 43.20
C GLU A 168 -40.43 -12.70 42.78
N GLN A 169 -40.42 -11.73 41.84
CA GLN A 169 -41.64 -11.11 41.32
C GLN A 169 -42.47 -12.13 40.54
N TYR A 170 -41.83 -12.95 39.71
CA TYR A 170 -42.48 -14.03 39.00
C TYR A 170 -43.14 -15.03 39.97
N ARG A 171 -42.46 -15.41 41.06
CA ARG A 171 -43.02 -16.31 42.07
C ARG A 171 -44.19 -15.69 42.83
N LYS A 172 -44.10 -14.40 43.20
CA LYS A 172 -45.20 -13.67 43.86
C LYS A 172 -46.44 -13.63 42.96
N LEU A 173 -46.28 -13.24 41.70
CA LEU A 173 -47.38 -13.19 40.73
C LEU A 173 -47.97 -14.59 40.45
N ALA A 174 -47.14 -15.63 40.41
CA ALA A 174 -47.60 -17.01 40.26
C ALA A 174 -48.39 -17.52 41.49
N GLN A 175 -48.07 -17.02 42.69
CA GLN A 175 -48.80 -17.35 43.94
C GLN A 175 -50.09 -16.53 44.07
N GLU A 176 -50.07 -15.25 43.70
CA GLU A 176 -51.23 -14.36 43.77
C GLU A 176 -52.30 -14.69 42.72
N PHE A 177 -51.89 -15.17 41.54
CA PHE A 177 -52.79 -15.48 40.41
C PHE A 177 -52.65 -16.93 39.91
N PRO A 178 -52.98 -17.93 40.75
CA PRO A 178 -52.86 -19.34 40.37
C PRO A 178 -53.79 -19.67 39.19
N GLY A 179 -53.24 -20.31 38.16
CA GLY A 179 -53.97 -20.72 36.95
C GLY A 179 -54.15 -19.63 35.89
N LYS A 180 -53.97 -18.35 36.23
CA LYS A 180 -54.01 -17.22 35.27
C LYS A 180 -52.62 -16.74 34.84
N PHE A 181 -51.64 -16.85 35.75
CA PHE A 181 -50.25 -16.50 35.49
C PHE A 181 -49.41 -17.77 35.35
N GLY A 182 -48.62 -17.86 34.27
CA GLY A 182 -47.83 -19.05 33.98
C GLY A 182 -46.82 -18.84 32.84
N PRO A 183 -46.19 -19.92 32.35
CA PRO A 183 -45.18 -19.85 31.29
C PRO A 183 -45.74 -19.38 29.94
N GLU A 184 -47.05 -19.25 29.78
CA GLU A 184 -47.66 -18.64 28.59
C GLU A 184 -47.67 -17.10 28.65
N VAL A 185 -47.62 -16.54 29.86
CA VAL A 185 -47.69 -15.09 30.10
C VAL A 185 -46.30 -14.47 30.11
N ALA A 186 -45.35 -15.11 30.80
CA ALA A 186 -43.96 -14.66 30.86
C ALA A 186 -42.98 -15.83 30.70
N ARG A 187 -41.98 -15.67 29.82
CA ARG A 187 -40.91 -16.67 29.60
C ARG A 187 -39.55 -16.02 29.65
N MET A 188 -38.51 -16.85 29.66
CA MET A 188 -37.12 -16.43 29.60
C MET A 188 -36.40 -17.12 28.43
N GLY A 189 -35.20 -16.61 28.10
CA GLY A 189 -34.35 -17.16 27.06
C GLY A 189 -34.70 -16.68 25.64
N ALA A 190 -34.00 -17.23 24.66
CA ALA A 190 -34.18 -16.88 23.25
C ALA A 190 -35.55 -17.29 22.68
N GLU A 191 -36.22 -18.26 23.30
CA GLU A 191 -37.60 -18.64 22.93
C GLU A 191 -38.59 -17.50 23.22
N ALA A 192 -38.44 -16.81 24.35
CA ALA A 192 -39.26 -15.65 24.70
C ALA A 192 -39.08 -14.51 23.68
N ILE A 193 -37.83 -14.20 23.34
CA ILE A 193 -37.48 -13.16 22.36
C ILE A 193 -38.02 -13.51 20.97
N ARG A 194 -37.99 -14.79 20.59
CA ARG A 194 -38.54 -15.23 19.31
C ARG A 194 -40.05 -14.99 19.21
N ILE A 195 -40.82 -15.35 20.25
CA ILE A 195 -42.27 -15.15 20.24
C ILE A 195 -42.59 -13.64 20.15
N LEU A 196 -41.86 -12.82 20.91
CA LEU A 196 -41.98 -11.36 20.83
C LEU A 196 -41.69 -10.85 19.42
N LEU A 197 -40.67 -11.38 18.73
CA LEU A 197 -40.34 -10.99 17.36
C LEU A 197 -41.40 -11.43 16.34
N GLN A 198 -42.06 -12.58 16.55
CA GLN A 198 -43.14 -13.07 15.69
C GLN A 198 -44.41 -12.21 15.79
N GLN A 199 -44.65 -11.59 16.95
CA GLN A 199 -45.80 -10.70 17.16
C GLN A 199 -45.59 -9.29 16.59
N VAL A 200 -44.38 -8.92 16.15
CA VAL A 200 -44.11 -7.57 15.64
C VAL A 200 -44.68 -7.42 14.22
N ASP A 201 -45.73 -6.62 14.09
CA ASP A 201 -46.17 -6.11 12.78
C ASP A 201 -45.28 -4.94 12.35
N LEU A 202 -44.49 -5.18 11.29
CA LEU A 202 -43.56 -4.19 10.74
C LEU A 202 -44.28 -3.02 10.05
N GLU A 203 -45.48 -3.22 9.51
CA GLU A 203 -46.22 -2.18 8.81
C GLU A 203 -46.84 -1.20 9.79
N ALA A 204 -47.56 -1.73 10.79
CA ALA A 204 -48.14 -0.95 11.87
C ALA A 204 -47.06 -0.17 12.64
N LEU A 205 -45.96 -0.83 12.99
CA LEU A 205 -44.86 -0.19 13.72
C LEU A 205 -44.19 0.92 12.90
N ALA A 206 -44.05 0.77 11.58
CA ALA A 206 -43.50 1.82 10.73
C ALA A 206 -44.41 3.06 10.67
N ALA A 207 -45.74 2.85 10.58
CA ALA A 207 -46.72 3.94 10.61
C ALA A 207 -46.69 4.68 11.95
N GLU A 208 -46.71 3.92 13.06
CA GLU A 208 -46.63 4.44 14.42
C GLU A 208 -45.36 5.28 14.65
N LEU A 209 -44.19 4.80 14.20
CA LEU A 209 -42.94 5.53 14.36
C LEU A 209 -42.88 6.81 13.51
N ARG A 210 -43.51 6.84 12.34
CA ARG A 210 -43.61 8.05 11.50
C ARG A 210 -44.52 9.09 12.14
N GLU A 211 -45.63 8.68 12.72
CA GLU A 211 -46.53 9.54 13.49
C GLU A 211 -45.82 10.12 14.72
N LYS A 212 -45.21 9.26 15.56
CA LYS A 212 -44.44 9.69 16.74
C LYS A 212 -43.32 10.65 16.41
N MET A 213 -42.65 10.47 15.27
CA MET A 213 -41.59 11.38 14.83
C MET A 213 -42.11 12.77 14.45
N LYS A 214 -43.35 12.89 13.97
CA LYS A 214 -44.00 14.19 13.68
C LYS A 214 -44.50 14.86 14.96
N THR A 215 -45.15 14.10 15.84
CA THR A 215 -45.86 14.63 17.01
C THR A 215 -44.94 14.96 18.19
N ASP A 216 -43.90 14.17 18.46
CA ASP A 216 -43.01 14.43 19.59
C ASP A 216 -42.14 15.69 19.33
N PRO A 217 -42.09 16.66 20.26
CA PRO A 217 -41.26 17.87 20.11
C PRO A 217 -39.77 17.65 20.41
N SER A 218 -39.42 16.57 21.12
CA SER A 218 -38.04 16.31 21.55
C SER A 218 -37.15 15.79 20.41
N GLN A 219 -36.08 16.53 20.11
CA GLN A 219 -35.09 16.15 19.10
C GLN A 219 -34.41 14.79 19.39
N GLN A 220 -34.14 14.48 20.65
CA GLN A 220 -33.52 13.21 21.06
C GLN A 220 -34.44 12.01 20.81
N LYS A 221 -35.73 12.14 21.12
CA LYS A 221 -36.73 11.09 20.84
C LYS A 221 -36.94 10.92 19.34
N ARG A 222 -37.02 12.01 18.57
CA ARG A 222 -37.07 11.96 17.09
C ARG A 222 -35.88 11.20 16.51
N LEU A 223 -34.67 11.45 17.00
CA LEU A 223 -33.48 10.71 16.55
C LEU A 223 -33.55 9.22 16.91
N LYS A 224 -34.09 8.87 18.09
CA LYS A 224 -34.33 7.47 18.50
C LYS A 224 -35.33 6.79 17.55
N TYR A 225 -36.47 7.43 17.27
CA TYR A 225 -37.47 6.91 16.33
C TYR A 225 -36.93 6.78 14.92
N ALA A 226 -36.16 7.75 14.43
CA ALA A 226 -35.52 7.69 13.11
C ALA A 226 -34.56 6.49 12.98
N LYS A 227 -33.73 6.23 14.01
CA LYS A 227 -32.84 5.05 14.05
C LYS A 227 -33.63 3.74 14.05
N ARG A 228 -34.74 3.68 14.81
CA ARG A 228 -35.62 2.51 14.89
C ARG A 228 -36.36 2.26 13.57
N LEU A 229 -36.97 3.30 13.01
CA LEU A 229 -37.68 3.27 11.72
C LEU A 229 -36.75 2.81 10.60
N LYS A 230 -35.48 3.24 10.58
CA LYS A 230 -34.49 2.76 9.61
C LYS A 230 -34.31 1.24 9.64
N VAL A 231 -34.33 0.63 10.83
CA VAL A 231 -34.24 -0.84 10.97
C VAL A 231 -35.52 -1.50 10.48
N VAL A 232 -36.69 -0.99 10.89
CA VAL A 232 -38.00 -1.51 10.47
C VAL A 232 -38.15 -1.45 8.94
N ASP A 233 -37.88 -0.30 8.32
CA ASP A 233 -37.93 -0.13 6.87
C ASP A 233 -36.94 -1.04 6.13
N SER A 234 -35.78 -1.35 6.72
CA SER A 234 -34.83 -2.31 6.14
C SER A 234 -35.38 -3.74 6.14
N PHE A 235 -36.10 -4.15 7.19
CA PHE A 235 -36.78 -5.45 7.22
C PHE A 235 -37.94 -5.49 6.22
N ARG A 236 -38.76 -4.43 6.15
CA ARG A 236 -39.85 -4.32 5.17
C ARG A 236 -39.36 -4.45 3.72
N LYS A 237 -38.31 -3.70 3.35
CA LYS A 237 -37.73 -3.74 1.99
C LYS A 237 -37.08 -5.07 1.65
N SER A 238 -36.52 -5.77 2.64
CA SER A 238 -35.76 -7.00 2.40
C SER A 238 -36.63 -8.26 2.33
N GLY A 239 -37.86 -8.21 2.86
CA GLY A 239 -38.77 -9.35 2.95
C GLY A 239 -38.33 -10.42 3.96
N ASN A 240 -37.30 -10.13 4.77
CA ASN A 240 -36.85 -11.06 5.82
C ASN A 240 -37.78 -10.98 7.02
N ARG A 241 -38.01 -12.12 7.67
CA ARG A 241 -38.78 -12.14 8.91
C ARG A 241 -37.89 -11.90 10.14
N PRO A 242 -38.32 -11.09 11.13
CA PRO A 242 -37.50 -10.75 12.30
C PRO A 242 -37.07 -11.96 13.14
N GLU A 243 -37.90 -13.00 13.22
CA GLU A 243 -37.65 -14.20 14.02
C GLU A 243 -36.47 -15.04 13.50
N TRP A 244 -36.04 -14.87 12.25
CA TRP A 244 -34.86 -15.56 11.69
C TRP A 244 -33.53 -15.14 12.34
N MET A 245 -33.54 -14.08 13.16
CA MET A 245 -32.38 -13.73 14.00
C MET A 245 -32.15 -14.72 15.16
N ILE A 246 -33.15 -15.55 15.49
CA ILE A 246 -33.06 -16.63 16.46
C ILE A 246 -32.88 -17.95 15.70
N LEU A 247 -31.76 -18.63 15.96
CA LEU A 247 -31.37 -19.87 15.31
C LEU A 247 -32.07 -21.06 15.94
N GLU A 248 -32.79 -21.82 15.12
CA GLU A 248 -33.26 -23.18 15.46
C GLU A 248 -32.31 -24.25 14.91
N VAL A 249 -31.71 -23.97 13.76
CA VAL A 249 -30.82 -24.87 13.04
C VAL A 249 -29.50 -24.16 12.82
N LEU A 250 -28.40 -24.84 13.14
CA LEU A 250 -27.06 -24.31 12.98
C LEU A 250 -26.35 -25.04 11.83
N PRO A 251 -25.93 -24.35 10.75
CA PRO A 251 -25.16 -24.98 9.69
C PRO A 251 -23.75 -25.36 10.16
N VAL A 252 -23.26 -26.49 9.65
CA VAL A 252 -21.89 -26.98 9.88
C VAL A 252 -21.09 -26.83 8.60
N ILE A 253 -19.97 -26.10 8.70
CA ILE A 253 -19.06 -25.86 7.58
C ILE A 253 -18.41 -27.19 7.10
N PRO A 254 -18.15 -27.33 5.79
CA PRO A 254 -17.49 -28.50 5.21
C PRO A 254 -16.15 -28.85 5.89
N PRO A 255 -15.80 -30.15 6.03
CA PRO A 255 -14.62 -30.61 6.77
C PRO A 255 -13.28 -30.14 6.17
N GLU A 256 -13.18 -29.99 4.84
CA GLU A 256 -11.95 -29.50 4.19
C GLU A 256 -11.61 -28.04 4.55
N LEU A 257 -12.59 -27.25 4.98
CA LEU A 257 -12.37 -25.89 5.47
C LEU A 257 -11.96 -25.86 6.95
N ARG A 258 -12.04 -27.00 7.65
CA ARG A 258 -11.64 -27.21 9.04
C ARG A 258 -10.86 -28.52 9.20
N PRO A 259 -9.74 -28.69 8.48
CA PRO A 259 -9.08 -29.97 8.33
C PRO A 259 -8.49 -30.48 9.65
N LEU A 260 -8.27 -31.79 9.67
CA LEU A 260 -7.55 -32.51 10.70
C LEU A 260 -6.37 -33.18 10.00
N VAL A 261 -5.20 -32.55 10.10
CA VAL A 261 -4.01 -32.96 9.32
C VAL A 261 -3.10 -33.80 10.22
N PRO A 262 -2.74 -35.03 9.82
CA PRO A 262 -1.74 -35.80 10.54
C PRO A 262 -0.37 -35.12 10.42
N LEU A 263 0.32 -34.99 11.54
CA LEU A 263 1.72 -34.55 11.62
C LEU A 263 2.62 -35.75 11.90
N ASP A 264 3.90 -35.60 11.61
CA ASP A 264 4.91 -36.60 11.94
C ASP A 264 4.88 -36.93 13.45
N GLY A 265 4.96 -38.23 13.77
CA GLY A 265 4.87 -38.73 15.15
C GLY A 265 3.45 -39.01 15.66
N GLY A 266 2.48 -39.22 14.76
CA GLY A 266 1.12 -39.67 15.12
C GLY A 266 0.26 -38.59 15.80
N ARG A 267 0.69 -37.32 15.75
CA ARG A 267 -0.06 -36.17 16.25
C ARG A 267 -1.00 -35.63 15.17
N PHE A 268 -2.04 -34.93 15.59
CA PHE A 268 -2.97 -34.28 14.67
C PHE A 268 -3.04 -32.77 14.92
N ALA A 269 -2.85 -31.99 13.85
CA ALA A 269 -3.18 -30.58 13.86
C ALA A 269 -4.70 -30.43 13.65
N THR A 270 -5.39 -29.89 14.64
CA THR A 270 -6.85 -29.68 14.59
C THR A 270 -7.17 -28.20 14.45
N SER A 271 -8.16 -27.89 13.60
CA SER A 271 -8.72 -26.54 13.54
C SER A 271 -9.50 -26.21 14.82
N ASP A 272 -9.33 -24.98 15.33
CA ASP A 272 -10.03 -24.47 16.51
C ASP A 272 -11.57 -24.55 16.37
N LEU A 273 -12.08 -24.47 15.14
CA LEU A 273 -13.51 -24.59 14.84
C LEU A 273 -14.07 -25.96 15.23
N ASN A 274 -13.29 -27.04 15.05
CA ASN A 274 -13.74 -28.38 15.42
C ASN A 274 -13.99 -28.48 16.93
N GLU A 275 -13.15 -27.86 17.75
CA GLU A 275 -13.32 -27.82 19.20
C GLU A 275 -14.57 -27.03 19.61
N LEU A 276 -14.86 -25.91 18.93
CA LEU A 276 -16.08 -25.12 19.15
C LEU A 276 -17.35 -25.90 18.74
N TYR A 277 -17.34 -26.57 17.58
CA TYR A 277 -18.46 -27.43 17.15
C TYR A 277 -18.70 -28.58 18.12
N ARG A 278 -17.63 -29.25 18.59
CA ARG A 278 -17.73 -30.33 19.58
C ARG A 278 -18.42 -29.86 20.86
N ARG A 279 -18.09 -28.66 21.33
CA ARG A 279 -18.75 -28.07 22.51
C ARG A 279 -20.23 -27.84 22.28
N VAL A 280 -20.62 -27.28 21.13
CA VAL A 280 -22.05 -27.08 20.80
C VAL A 280 -22.79 -28.42 20.77
N ILE A 281 -22.28 -29.42 20.05
CA ILE A 281 -22.93 -30.75 19.94
C ILE A 281 -23.05 -31.43 21.31
N ASN A 282 -21.98 -31.42 22.11
CA ASN A 282 -22.00 -32.01 23.46
C ASN A 282 -23.06 -31.37 24.36
N ARG A 283 -23.18 -30.04 24.33
CA ARG A 283 -24.17 -29.29 25.11
C ARG A 283 -25.58 -29.54 24.59
N ASN A 284 -25.75 -29.58 23.28
CA ASN A 284 -27.04 -29.85 22.64
C ASN A 284 -27.56 -31.25 22.99
N ASN A 285 -26.73 -32.29 22.84
CA ASN A 285 -27.10 -33.66 23.17
C ASN A 285 -27.37 -33.85 24.66
N ARG A 286 -26.62 -33.17 25.53
CA ARG A 286 -26.86 -33.18 26.97
C ARG A 286 -28.21 -32.53 27.30
N LEU A 287 -28.53 -31.41 26.66
CA LEU A 287 -29.82 -30.75 26.84
C LEU A 287 -30.98 -31.63 26.37
N GLN A 288 -30.88 -32.29 25.21
CA GLN A 288 -31.90 -33.23 24.73
C GLN A 288 -32.17 -34.33 25.75
N LYS A 289 -31.13 -35.00 26.25
CA LYS A 289 -31.26 -36.04 27.29
C LYS A 289 -31.90 -35.52 28.57
N LEU A 290 -31.57 -34.30 28.99
CA LEU A 290 -32.17 -33.70 30.19
C LEU A 290 -33.66 -33.39 30.00
N LEU A 291 -34.07 -32.99 28.79
CA LEU A 291 -35.48 -32.77 28.45
C LEU A 291 -36.26 -34.09 28.40
N GLU A 292 -35.67 -35.15 27.81
CA GLU A 292 -36.26 -36.50 27.78
C GLU A 292 -36.47 -37.07 29.20
N LEU A 293 -35.48 -36.89 30.08
CA LEU A 293 -35.53 -37.34 31.48
C LEU A 293 -36.39 -36.43 32.38
N ARG A 294 -37.01 -35.36 31.83
CA ARG A 294 -37.79 -34.35 32.58
C ARG A 294 -37.03 -33.84 33.82
N ALA A 295 -35.75 -33.51 33.65
CA ALA A 295 -34.91 -33.01 34.73
C ALA A 295 -35.43 -31.67 35.31
N PRO A 296 -35.09 -31.33 36.57
CA PRO A 296 -35.50 -30.07 37.19
C PRO A 296 -35.14 -28.83 36.35
N GLU A 297 -36.02 -27.83 36.35
CA GLU A 297 -35.89 -26.64 35.51
C GLU A 297 -34.58 -25.87 35.71
N VAL A 298 -34.05 -25.82 36.93
CA VAL A 298 -32.78 -25.13 37.23
C VAL A 298 -31.62 -25.71 36.40
N ILE A 299 -31.56 -27.04 36.27
CA ILE A 299 -30.52 -27.73 35.50
C ILE A 299 -30.73 -27.47 34.00
N VAL A 300 -31.99 -27.56 33.53
CA VAL A 300 -32.34 -27.30 32.14
C VAL A 300 -32.01 -25.87 31.73
N ARG A 301 -32.30 -24.87 32.58
CA ARG A 301 -31.98 -23.45 32.34
C ARG A 301 -30.47 -23.24 32.26
N ASN A 302 -29.70 -23.84 33.17
CA ASN A 302 -28.25 -23.75 33.12
C ASN A 302 -27.70 -24.37 31.83
N GLU A 303 -28.20 -25.52 31.38
CA GLU A 303 -27.74 -26.15 30.15
C GLU A 303 -28.17 -25.36 28.89
N LYS A 304 -29.39 -24.80 28.87
CA LYS A 304 -29.84 -23.86 27.83
C LYS A 304 -28.94 -22.62 27.76
N ARG A 305 -28.58 -22.05 28.92
CA ARG A 305 -27.60 -20.96 29.00
C ARG A 305 -26.28 -21.40 28.39
N MET A 306 -25.70 -22.51 28.85
CA MET A 306 -24.42 -23.05 28.36
C MET A 306 -24.42 -23.32 26.84
N LEU A 307 -25.54 -23.78 26.28
CA LEU A 307 -25.71 -23.95 24.84
C LEU A 307 -25.64 -22.61 24.10
N GLN A 308 -26.36 -21.58 24.58
CA GLN A 308 -26.26 -20.21 24.04
C GLN A 308 -24.80 -19.72 24.08
N GLU A 309 -24.07 -19.94 25.18
CA GLU A 309 -22.66 -19.55 25.29
C GLU A 309 -21.77 -20.26 24.27
N ALA A 310 -22.03 -21.54 24.01
CA ALA A 310 -21.26 -22.33 23.06
C ALA A 310 -21.49 -21.87 21.61
N VAL A 311 -22.75 -21.56 21.26
CA VAL A 311 -23.13 -21.01 19.95
C VAL A 311 -22.52 -19.61 19.77
N ASP A 312 -22.59 -18.77 20.80
CA ASP A 312 -21.96 -17.45 20.82
C ASP A 312 -20.44 -17.55 20.56
N ALA A 313 -19.76 -18.47 21.23
CA ALA A 313 -18.32 -18.66 21.07
C ALA A 313 -17.92 -19.22 19.70
N LEU A 314 -18.76 -20.07 19.10
CA LEU A 314 -18.56 -20.56 17.73
C LEU A 314 -18.65 -19.42 16.71
N LEU A 315 -19.65 -18.56 16.84
CA LEU A 315 -19.88 -17.44 15.93
C LEU A 315 -18.88 -16.30 16.15
N ASP A 316 -18.72 -15.81 17.38
CA ASP A 316 -17.79 -14.73 17.76
C ASP A 316 -17.37 -14.81 19.25
N ASN A 317 -16.27 -15.50 19.51
CA ASN A 317 -15.72 -15.75 20.85
C ASN A 317 -15.34 -14.45 21.62
N GLY A 318 -15.04 -13.36 20.92
CA GLY A 318 -14.56 -12.12 21.55
C GLY A 318 -15.65 -11.21 22.13
N ARG A 319 -16.90 -11.34 21.67
CA ARG A 319 -17.97 -10.36 22.01
C ARG A 319 -18.56 -10.52 23.41
N ARG A 320 -18.33 -11.66 24.06
CA ARG A 320 -18.93 -12.00 25.36
C ARG A 320 -18.02 -11.66 26.56
N GLY A 321 -16.97 -10.86 26.36
CA GLY A 321 -16.03 -10.48 27.41
C GLY A 321 -15.05 -11.61 27.76
N ARG A 322 -15.53 -12.71 28.35
CA ARG A 322 -14.67 -13.86 28.69
C ARG A 322 -14.50 -14.80 27.49
N VAL A 323 -13.32 -14.75 26.88
CA VAL A 323 -12.95 -15.62 25.76
C VAL A 323 -12.72 -17.07 26.20
N ILE A 324 -13.23 -18.00 25.40
CA ILE A 324 -12.94 -19.42 25.55
C ILE A 324 -11.52 -19.69 25.04
N LYS A 325 -10.70 -20.30 25.90
CA LYS A 325 -9.31 -20.68 25.62
C LYS A 325 -9.20 -22.17 25.32
N GLY A 326 -8.26 -22.53 24.45
CA GLY A 326 -7.87 -23.91 24.20
C GLY A 326 -6.82 -24.42 25.18
N ALA A 327 -6.29 -25.64 24.95
CA ALA A 327 -5.28 -26.27 25.79
C ALA A 327 -4.01 -25.42 26.00
N ASN A 328 -3.62 -24.62 24.99
CA ASN A 328 -2.43 -23.77 25.05
C ASN A 328 -2.71 -22.38 25.66
N ASN A 329 -3.80 -22.19 26.42
CA ASN A 329 -4.28 -20.90 26.94
C ASN A 329 -4.51 -19.79 25.90
N ARG A 330 -4.37 -20.09 24.60
CA ARG A 330 -4.72 -19.18 23.50
C ARG A 330 -6.24 -19.14 23.29
N PRO A 331 -6.82 -17.97 22.98
CA PRO A 331 -8.24 -17.90 22.61
C PRO A 331 -8.47 -18.71 21.33
N LEU A 332 -9.56 -19.48 21.30
CA LEU A 332 -9.95 -20.23 20.11
C LEU A 332 -10.44 -19.26 19.02
N LYS A 333 -10.00 -19.46 17.78
CA LYS A 333 -10.47 -18.68 16.62
C LYS A 333 -11.90 -19.08 16.26
N SER A 334 -12.81 -18.09 16.27
CA SER A 334 -14.20 -18.27 15.86
C SER A 334 -14.39 -18.13 14.33
N LEU A 335 -15.63 -18.31 13.87
CA LEU A 335 -16.00 -18.07 12.47
C LEU A 335 -15.78 -16.61 12.07
N ALA A 336 -16.19 -15.66 12.92
CA ALA A 336 -15.95 -14.24 12.69
C ALA A 336 -14.45 -13.90 12.61
N ASP A 337 -13.63 -14.45 13.51
CA ASP A 337 -12.17 -14.23 13.54
C ASP A 337 -11.47 -14.79 12.31
N SER A 338 -12.02 -15.84 11.70
CA SER A 338 -11.48 -16.41 10.46
C SER A 338 -11.68 -15.47 9.27
N LEU A 339 -12.71 -14.62 9.30
CA LEU A 339 -13.02 -13.66 8.24
C LEU A 339 -12.35 -12.31 8.47
N LYS A 340 -12.36 -11.79 9.70
CA LYS A 340 -11.91 -10.43 10.05
C LYS A 340 -10.41 -10.35 10.38
N GLY A 341 -9.85 -9.15 10.34
CA GLY A 341 -8.47 -8.87 10.77
C GLY A 341 -7.41 -9.04 9.67
N LYS A 342 -6.14 -8.82 10.03
CA LYS A 342 -4.99 -8.91 9.10
C LYS A 342 -4.77 -10.34 8.59
N GLN A 343 -4.90 -11.33 9.49
CA GLN A 343 -4.82 -12.76 9.17
C GLN A 343 -6.17 -13.36 8.71
N GLY A 344 -7.20 -12.52 8.55
CA GLY A 344 -8.51 -12.96 8.09
C GLY A 344 -8.52 -13.22 6.59
N ARG A 345 -9.50 -14.00 6.13
CA ARG A 345 -9.62 -14.42 4.72
C ARG A 345 -9.61 -13.27 3.72
N PHE A 346 -10.29 -12.15 4.00
CA PHE A 346 -10.37 -11.02 3.06
C PHE A 346 -9.00 -10.42 2.76
N ARG A 347 -8.18 -10.17 3.78
CA ARG A 347 -6.88 -9.50 3.59
C ARG A 347 -5.78 -10.48 3.21
N GLN A 348 -5.70 -11.61 3.90
CA GLN A 348 -4.58 -12.54 3.72
C GLN A 348 -4.76 -13.44 2.51
N ASN A 349 -5.97 -13.90 2.19
CA ASN A 349 -6.15 -14.95 1.17
C ASN A 349 -6.76 -14.42 -0.12
N LEU A 350 -7.70 -13.46 -0.04
CA LEU A 350 -8.35 -12.92 -1.25
C LEU A 350 -7.46 -11.89 -1.92
N LEU A 351 -6.91 -10.94 -1.17
CA LEU A 351 -5.99 -9.93 -1.67
C LEU A 351 -4.53 -10.42 -1.71
N GLY A 352 -4.07 -11.08 -0.63
CA GLY A 352 -2.69 -11.60 -0.51
C GLY A 352 -2.49 -13.01 -1.07
N LYS A 353 -2.60 -13.21 -2.38
CA LYS A 353 -2.37 -14.54 -2.97
C LYS A 353 -0.89 -14.81 -3.20
N ARG A 354 -0.45 -16.01 -2.82
CA ARG A 354 0.80 -16.56 -3.34
C ARG A 354 0.56 -17.01 -4.77
N VAL A 355 1.47 -16.64 -5.65
CA VAL A 355 1.38 -16.90 -7.09
C VAL A 355 2.51 -17.81 -7.53
N ASP A 356 2.20 -18.74 -8.41
CA ASP A 356 3.19 -19.57 -9.11
C ASP A 356 3.93 -18.71 -10.15
N TYR A 357 4.95 -19.28 -10.82
CA TYR A 357 5.78 -18.56 -11.80
C TYR A 357 6.40 -17.28 -11.26
N SER A 358 6.89 -17.38 -10.01
CA SER A 358 7.58 -16.30 -9.33
C SER A 358 8.90 -16.77 -8.72
N GLY A 359 9.87 -15.87 -8.68
CA GLY A 359 11.21 -16.09 -8.12
C GLY A 359 11.63 -14.92 -7.25
N ARG A 360 12.67 -15.09 -6.43
CA ARG A 360 13.28 -13.99 -5.68
C ARG A 360 14.79 -14.21 -5.60
N SER A 361 15.56 -13.15 -5.80
CA SER A 361 16.99 -13.15 -5.53
C SER A 361 17.50 -11.76 -5.16
N VAL A 362 18.76 -11.72 -4.71
CA VAL A 362 19.51 -10.50 -4.43
C VAL A 362 19.76 -9.75 -5.73
N ILE A 363 19.66 -8.43 -5.67
CA ILE A 363 19.97 -7.55 -6.80
C ILE A 363 21.42 -7.09 -6.78
N VAL A 364 21.99 -6.94 -7.96
CA VAL A 364 23.32 -6.38 -8.20
C VAL A 364 23.24 -5.37 -9.34
N ILE A 365 24.25 -4.52 -9.44
CA ILE A 365 24.31 -3.51 -10.49
C ILE A 365 24.64 -4.15 -11.85
N GLY A 366 23.91 -3.76 -12.89
CA GLY A 366 24.21 -4.10 -14.29
C GLY A 366 24.40 -2.84 -15.12
N PRO A 367 25.56 -2.16 -15.04
CA PRO A 367 25.80 -0.91 -15.75
C PRO A 367 25.74 -1.07 -17.28
N GLU A 368 26.07 -2.26 -17.80
CA GLU A 368 26.04 -2.60 -19.23
C GLU A 368 24.63 -2.74 -19.83
N LEU A 369 23.61 -2.85 -18.99
CA LEU A 369 22.24 -3.05 -19.44
C LEU A 369 21.66 -1.74 -20.01
N LYS A 370 20.69 -1.86 -20.92
CA LYS A 370 19.84 -0.75 -21.32
C LYS A 370 18.70 -0.54 -20.33
N LEU A 371 18.07 0.64 -20.35
CA LEU A 371 17.00 0.97 -19.39
C LEU A 371 15.86 -0.06 -19.31
N HIS A 372 15.47 -0.67 -20.44
CA HIS A 372 14.37 -1.66 -20.55
C HIS A 372 14.79 -3.09 -20.21
N GLN A 373 16.07 -3.35 -19.93
CA GLN A 373 16.61 -4.70 -19.77
C GLN A 373 16.90 -5.02 -18.31
N CYS A 374 16.81 -6.30 -17.96
CA CYS A 374 17.27 -6.82 -16.68
C CYS A 374 18.06 -8.10 -16.87
N GLY A 375 19.07 -8.36 -16.05
CA GLY A 375 19.81 -9.61 -16.05
C GLY A 375 19.12 -10.65 -15.18
N LEU A 376 18.63 -11.74 -15.79
CA LEU A 376 18.00 -12.85 -15.08
C LEU A 376 18.94 -14.06 -15.01
N PRO A 377 19.20 -14.62 -13.81
CA PRO A 377 20.02 -15.82 -13.66
C PRO A 377 19.50 -17.01 -14.46
N LYS A 378 20.39 -17.68 -15.19
CA LYS A 378 20.05 -18.88 -15.99
C LYS A 378 19.25 -19.94 -15.24
N GLN A 379 19.64 -20.27 -14.00
CA GLN A 379 18.92 -21.26 -13.18
C GLN A 379 17.51 -20.82 -12.82
N MET A 380 17.32 -19.53 -12.54
CA MET A 380 16.00 -18.98 -12.20
C MET A 380 15.11 -18.94 -13.44
N ALA A 381 15.65 -18.48 -14.56
CA ALA A 381 14.95 -18.46 -15.84
C ALA A 381 14.51 -19.87 -16.25
N LEU A 382 15.39 -20.87 -16.11
CA LEU A 382 15.08 -22.27 -16.40
C LEU A 382 13.84 -22.75 -15.62
N GLU A 383 13.76 -22.46 -14.32
CA GLU A 383 12.63 -22.84 -13.45
C GLU A 383 11.35 -22.09 -13.81
N LEU A 384 11.43 -20.77 -14.03
CA LEU A 384 10.28 -19.93 -14.33
C LEU A 384 9.63 -20.28 -15.68
N PHE A 385 10.45 -20.61 -16.69
CA PHE A 385 9.97 -20.85 -18.05
C PHE A 385 9.81 -22.34 -18.41
N LYS A 386 9.91 -23.27 -17.44
CA LYS A 386 9.85 -24.73 -17.69
C LYS A 386 8.77 -25.18 -18.68
N PRO A 387 7.47 -24.80 -18.52
CA PRO A 387 6.44 -25.29 -19.43
C PRO A 387 6.61 -24.82 -20.87
N PHE A 388 7.12 -23.60 -21.06
CA PHE A 388 7.39 -23.03 -22.39
C PHE A 388 8.54 -23.76 -23.07
N ILE A 389 9.59 -24.09 -22.31
CA ILE A 389 10.72 -24.89 -22.79
C ILE A 389 10.24 -26.29 -23.23
N TYR A 390 9.40 -26.96 -22.42
CA TYR A 390 8.85 -28.27 -22.79
C TYR A 390 8.05 -28.21 -24.09
N HIS A 391 7.23 -27.17 -24.25
CA HIS A 391 6.46 -26.98 -25.47
C HIS A 391 7.36 -26.73 -26.69
N LEU A 392 8.37 -25.87 -26.55
CA LEU A 392 9.26 -25.52 -27.66
C LEU A 392 10.16 -26.70 -28.08
N LEU A 393 10.68 -27.47 -27.11
CA LEU A 393 11.43 -28.71 -27.36
C LEU A 393 10.60 -29.74 -28.14
N GLN A 394 9.33 -29.90 -27.77
CA GLN A 394 8.42 -30.80 -28.47
C GLN A 394 8.10 -30.28 -29.88
N LYS A 395 7.83 -28.98 -30.02
CA LYS A 395 7.50 -28.34 -31.30
C LYS A 395 8.66 -28.44 -32.31
N LYS A 396 9.90 -28.31 -31.86
CA LYS A 396 11.10 -28.46 -32.69
C LYS A 396 11.46 -29.92 -33.01
N GLY A 397 10.78 -30.89 -32.41
CA GLY A 397 11.03 -32.31 -32.65
C GLY A 397 12.25 -32.90 -31.94
N TYR A 398 12.89 -32.15 -31.03
CA TYR A 398 13.96 -32.70 -30.19
C TYR A 398 13.45 -33.79 -29.26
N VAL A 399 12.16 -33.74 -28.91
CA VAL A 399 11.55 -34.64 -27.93
C VAL A 399 10.14 -35.04 -28.36
N ALA A 400 9.81 -36.33 -28.22
CA ALA A 400 8.48 -36.85 -28.55
C ALA A 400 7.46 -36.66 -27.40
N THR A 401 7.91 -36.74 -26.14
CA THR A 401 7.03 -36.69 -24.96
C THR A 401 7.48 -35.66 -23.91
N VAL A 402 6.53 -35.10 -23.16
CA VAL A 402 6.81 -34.14 -22.06
C VAL A 402 7.71 -34.76 -20.98
N LYS A 403 7.63 -36.08 -20.75
CA LYS A 403 8.49 -36.77 -19.77
C LYS A 403 9.96 -36.73 -20.17
N GLN A 404 10.27 -37.05 -21.42
CA GLN A 404 11.63 -36.94 -21.95
C GLN A 404 12.12 -35.48 -21.90
N ALA A 405 11.24 -34.50 -22.16
CA ALA A 405 11.60 -33.08 -22.12
C ALA A 405 11.96 -32.66 -20.70
N LYS A 406 11.22 -33.18 -19.71
CA LYS A 406 11.53 -32.99 -18.30
C LYS A 406 12.91 -33.57 -17.93
N GLU A 407 13.24 -34.78 -18.39
CA GLU A 407 14.55 -35.40 -18.13
C GLU A 407 15.72 -34.59 -18.73
N ILE A 408 15.58 -34.11 -19.98
CA ILE A 408 16.59 -33.29 -20.67
C ILE A 408 16.80 -31.95 -19.93
N VAL A 409 15.71 -31.31 -19.50
CA VAL A 409 15.76 -30.06 -18.72
C VAL A 409 16.36 -30.27 -17.33
N GLU A 410 16.06 -31.38 -16.65
CA GLU A 410 16.67 -31.71 -15.36
C GLU A 410 18.17 -32.01 -15.47
N LYS A 411 18.62 -32.59 -16.60
CA LYS A 411 20.04 -32.79 -16.91
C LYS A 411 20.77 -31.53 -17.36
N GLN A 412 20.04 -30.45 -17.66
CA GLN A 412 20.57 -29.18 -18.15
C GLN A 412 21.41 -29.32 -19.43
N ASP A 413 20.92 -30.13 -20.38
CA ASP A 413 21.61 -30.32 -21.67
C ASP A 413 21.82 -28.97 -22.40
N PRO A 414 22.92 -28.81 -23.16
CA PRO A 414 23.25 -27.55 -23.85
C PRO A 414 22.11 -26.98 -24.72
N ILE A 415 21.36 -27.86 -25.40
CA ILE A 415 20.22 -27.51 -26.27
C ILE A 415 19.15 -26.72 -25.51
N VAL A 416 19.01 -26.96 -24.21
CA VAL A 416 18.01 -26.29 -23.37
C VAL A 416 18.32 -24.80 -23.25
N TRP A 417 19.59 -24.40 -23.26
CA TRP A 417 19.97 -22.99 -23.14
C TRP A 417 19.63 -22.19 -24.41
N ASP A 418 19.84 -22.78 -25.59
CA ASP A 418 19.47 -22.16 -26.86
C ASP A 418 17.94 -21.98 -26.97
N VAL A 419 17.19 -23.00 -26.54
CA VAL A 419 15.72 -22.95 -26.48
C VAL A 419 15.25 -21.94 -25.44
N LEU A 420 15.92 -21.85 -24.30
CA LEU A 420 15.60 -20.88 -23.25
C LEU A 420 15.78 -19.45 -23.73
N GLU A 421 16.88 -19.15 -24.44
CA GLU A 421 17.14 -17.83 -24.99
C GLU A 421 16.05 -17.41 -26.01
N GLU A 422 15.58 -18.36 -26.83
CA GLU A 422 14.47 -18.12 -27.76
C GLU A 422 13.13 -17.87 -27.05
N VAL A 423 12.83 -18.62 -25.97
CA VAL A 423 11.59 -18.44 -25.18
C VAL A 423 11.54 -17.08 -24.49
N ILE A 424 12.70 -16.59 -24.06
CA ILE A 424 12.86 -15.36 -23.27
C ILE A 424 12.81 -14.12 -24.15
N ARG A 425 13.15 -14.24 -25.44
CA ARG A 425 13.10 -13.14 -26.39
C ARG A 425 11.67 -12.60 -26.51
N GLU A 426 11.51 -11.28 -26.39
CA GLU A 426 10.21 -10.57 -26.41
C GLU A 426 9.22 -11.02 -25.31
N HIS A 427 9.70 -11.72 -24.27
CA HIS A 427 8.87 -12.12 -23.14
C HIS A 427 9.22 -11.27 -21.90
N PRO A 428 8.47 -10.18 -21.61
CA PRO A 428 8.77 -9.33 -20.47
C PRO A 428 8.61 -10.09 -19.15
N VAL A 429 9.35 -9.67 -18.14
CA VAL A 429 9.21 -10.10 -16.74
C VAL A 429 8.96 -8.90 -15.84
N LEU A 430 8.18 -9.10 -14.77
CA LEU A 430 7.90 -8.05 -13.81
C LEU A 430 8.86 -8.16 -12.63
N LEU A 431 9.58 -7.08 -12.34
CA LEU A 431 10.38 -6.94 -11.12
C LEU A 431 9.60 -6.16 -10.08
N ASN A 432 9.62 -6.63 -8.84
CA ASN A 432 8.95 -5.99 -7.71
C ASN A 432 9.85 -5.96 -6.47
N ARG A 433 9.94 -4.80 -5.83
CA ARG A 433 10.59 -4.62 -4.53
C ARG A 433 9.55 -4.41 -3.42
N ALA A 434 9.68 -5.19 -2.34
CA ALA A 434 8.86 -5.02 -1.16
C ALA A 434 9.58 -4.09 -0.15
N PRO A 435 8.90 -3.10 0.46
CA PRO A 435 7.49 -2.74 0.30
C PRO A 435 7.21 -1.88 -0.94
N THR A 436 6.12 -2.19 -1.66
CA THR A 436 5.67 -1.41 -2.82
C THR A 436 4.84 -0.19 -2.35
N LEU A 437 5.41 1.02 -2.41
CA LEU A 437 4.76 2.25 -1.95
C LEU A 437 3.90 2.92 -3.04
N HIS A 438 4.34 2.83 -4.29
CA HIS A 438 3.69 3.41 -5.47
C HIS A 438 3.81 2.45 -6.66
N ARG A 439 3.08 2.72 -7.75
CA ARG A 439 3.09 1.85 -8.95
C ARG A 439 4.48 1.56 -9.54
N LEU A 440 5.41 2.52 -9.48
CA LEU A 440 6.77 2.35 -10.04
C LEU A 440 7.64 1.33 -9.29
N GLY A 441 7.16 0.81 -8.15
CA GLY A 441 7.80 -0.31 -7.46
C GLY A 441 7.56 -1.66 -8.14
N ILE A 442 6.75 -1.69 -9.22
CA ILE A 442 6.60 -2.82 -10.13
C ILE A 442 6.81 -2.30 -11.56
N GLN A 443 7.80 -2.84 -12.25
CA GLN A 443 8.06 -2.50 -13.66
C GLN A 443 8.35 -3.77 -14.46
N ALA A 444 8.05 -3.71 -15.75
CA ALA A 444 8.41 -4.75 -16.70
C ALA A 444 9.79 -4.49 -17.29
N PHE A 445 10.53 -5.57 -17.53
CA PHE A 445 11.83 -5.57 -18.17
C PHE A 445 11.95 -6.73 -19.14
N GLU A 446 12.79 -6.56 -20.14
CA GLU A 446 13.22 -7.65 -21.01
C GLU A 446 14.36 -8.41 -20.32
N PRO A 447 14.18 -9.71 -20.04
CA PRO A 447 15.21 -10.53 -19.43
C PRO A 447 16.37 -10.85 -20.39
N ILE A 448 17.59 -10.60 -19.93
CA ILE A 448 18.84 -11.09 -20.53
C ILE A 448 19.40 -12.18 -19.62
N LEU A 449 19.78 -13.32 -20.21
CA LEU A 449 20.39 -14.41 -19.44
C LEU A 449 21.77 -13.99 -18.93
N VAL A 450 21.95 -14.05 -17.60
CA VAL A 450 23.24 -13.80 -16.95
C VAL A 450 23.70 -15.02 -16.16
N GLU A 451 25.01 -15.14 -16.03
CA GLU A 451 25.64 -16.13 -15.15
C GLU A 451 25.51 -15.72 -13.67
N GLY A 452 25.57 -16.71 -12.79
CA GLY A 452 25.44 -16.52 -11.34
C GLY A 452 24.00 -16.67 -10.84
N LYS A 453 23.71 -16.10 -9.66
CA LYS A 453 22.43 -16.24 -8.96
C LYS A 453 21.73 -14.92 -8.65
N ALA A 454 22.39 -13.78 -8.90
CA ALA A 454 21.87 -12.45 -8.59
C ALA A 454 21.22 -11.81 -9.81
N ILE A 455 20.17 -11.03 -9.59
CA ILE A 455 19.46 -10.30 -10.65
C ILE A 455 20.24 -9.01 -10.92
N LYS A 456 20.59 -8.73 -12.17
CA LYS A 456 21.20 -7.45 -12.54
C LYS A 456 20.11 -6.46 -12.90
N ILE A 457 20.18 -5.25 -12.35
CA ILE A 457 19.24 -4.17 -12.68
C ILE A 457 19.97 -2.92 -13.15
N HIS A 458 19.27 -2.12 -13.95
CA HIS A 458 19.77 -0.86 -14.46
C HIS A 458 19.93 0.18 -13.33
N PRO A 459 21.04 0.94 -13.25
CA PRO A 459 21.26 1.90 -12.16
C PRO A 459 20.19 3.00 -12.04
N LEU A 460 19.66 3.47 -13.18
CA LEU A 460 18.68 4.58 -13.20
C LEU A 460 17.28 4.18 -12.70
N VAL A 461 16.96 2.88 -12.60
CA VAL A 461 15.66 2.44 -12.06
C VAL A 461 15.69 2.27 -10.54
N CYS A 462 16.87 2.29 -9.92
CA CYS A 462 17.02 2.12 -8.47
C CYS A 462 16.29 3.20 -7.67
N THR A 463 16.22 4.44 -8.18
CA THR A 463 15.46 5.53 -7.56
C THR A 463 13.97 5.22 -7.50
N ALA A 464 13.41 4.66 -8.58
CA ALA A 464 12.01 4.25 -8.65
C ALA A 464 11.72 3.08 -7.69
N PHE A 465 12.58 2.07 -7.62
CA PHE A 465 12.40 0.98 -6.65
C PHE A 465 12.74 1.37 -5.21
N ASN A 466 13.37 2.53 -5.01
CA ASN A 466 14.02 2.93 -3.77
C ASN A 466 15.01 1.86 -3.26
N ALA A 467 15.75 1.24 -4.19
CA ALA A 467 16.59 0.08 -3.96
C ALA A 467 18.08 0.44 -3.94
N ASP A 468 18.84 -0.25 -3.10
CA ASP A 468 20.29 -0.22 -3.05
C ASP A 468 20.89 -1.63 -3.21
N PHE A 469 22.22 -1.72 -3.22
CA PHE A 469 22.95 -2.96 -3.52
C PHE A 469 23.65 -3.55 -2.29
N ASP A 470 23.09 -3.37 -1.10
CA ASP A 470 23.66 -3.83 0.18
C ASP A 470 23.12 -5.20 0.66
N GLY A 471 22.24 -5.83 -0.12
CA GLY A 471 21.58 -7.10 0.20
C GLY A 471 20.10 -7.16 -0.15
N ASP A 472 19.55 -6.07 -0.68
CA ASP A 472 18.19 -5.99 -1.18
C ASP A 472 17.82 -7.12 -2.15
N GLN A 473 16.56 -7.53 -2.09
CA GLN A 473 16.02 -8.63 -2.91
C GLN A 473 14.81 -8.16 -3.69
N MET A 474 14.72 -8.60 -4.95
CA MET A 474 13.55 -8.37 -5.79
C MET A 474 12.86 -9.68 -6.15
N ALA A 475 11.54 -9.62 -6.23
CA ALA A 475 10.72 -10.70 -6.76
C ALA A 475 10.54 -10.53 -8.27
N VAL A 476 10.61 -11.64 -9.00
CA VAL A 476 10.36 -11.74 -10.44
C VAL A 476 9.03 -12.45 -10.64
N HIS A 477 8.18 -11.95 -11.53
CA HIS A 477 6.94 -12.60 -11.95
C HIS A 477 6.87 -12.69 -13.47
N VAL A 478 6.35 -13.80 -14.00
CA VAL A 478 6.23 -14.02 -15.44
C VAL A 478 4.77 -13.87 -15.90
N PRO A 479 4.45 -12.91 -16.80
CA PRO A 479 3.13 -12.79 -17.40
C PRO A 479 2.87 -13.94 -18.38
N LEU A 480 1.82 -14.74 -18.14
CA LEU A 480 1.59 -15.98 -18.90
C LEU A 480 0.67 -15.81 -20.11
N SER A 481 -0.34 -14.93 -20.03
CA SER A 481 -1.28 -14.74 -21.13
C SER A 481 -0.74 -13.72 -22.13
N PRO A 482 -1.08 -13.84 -23.43
CA PRO A 482 -0.67 -12.86 -24.44
C PRO A 482 -1.11 -11.44 -24.09
N GLU A 483 -2.31 -11.27 -23.53
CA GLU A 483 -2.84 -9.97 -23.11
C GLU A 483 -1.99 -9.36 -21.99
N ALA A 484 -1.58 -10.17 -21.00
CA ALA A 484 -0.73 -9.71 -19.90
C ALA A 484 0.70 -9.39 -20.36
N GLN A 485 1.22 -10.12 -21.35
CA GLN A 485 2.52 -9.81 -21.96
C GLN A 485 2.47 -8.47 -22.72
N VAL A 486 1.43 -8.27 -23.52
CA VAL A 486 1.22 -7.00 -24.24
C VAL A 486 0.99 -5.84 -23.27
N GLU A 487 0.19 -6.04 -22.22
CA GLU A 487 -0.01 -5.05 -21.16
C GLU A 487 1.31 -4.67 -20.47
N ALA A 488 2.12 -5.67 -20.11
CA ALA A 488 3.42 -5.45 -19.49
C ALA A 488 4.37 -4.65 -20.41
N SER A 489 4.43 -5.00 -21.70
CA SER A 489 5.30 -4.32 -22.67
C SER A 489 4.84 -2.89 -22.98
N ILE A 490 3.53 -2.64 -23.09
CA ILE A 490 3.01 -1.32 -23.48
C ILE A 490 2.92 -0.36 -22.29
N LEU A 491 2.49 -0.84 -21.12
CA LEU A 491 2.19 0.04 -19.97
C LEU A 491 3.28 0.00 -18.88
N MET A 492 3.85 -1.18 -18.63
CA MET A 492 4.69 -1.40 -17.44
C MET A 492 6.20 -1.35 -17.73
N LEU A 493 6.62 -1.34 -19.00
CA LEU A 493 8.03 -1.31 -19.37
C LEU A 493 8.71 -0.08 -18.72
N SER A 494 9.91 -0.29 -18.17
CA SER A 494 10.64 0.78 -17.46
C SER A 494 10.90 2.02 -18.32
N SER A 495 11.03 1.84 -19.64
CA SER A 495 11.21 2.90 -20.63
C SER A 495 10.02 3.87 -20.74
N HIS A 496 8.81 3.43 -20.41
CA HIS A 496 7.63 4.31 -20.38
C HIS A 496 7.51 5.09 -19.08
N ASN A 497 8.14 4.59 -18.02
CA ASN A 497 7.98 5.06 -16.64
C ASN A 497 9.11 6.01 -16.21
N ILE A 498 9.30 7.09 -16.97
CA ILE A 498 10.37 8.08 -16.75
C ILE A 498 9.95 9.14 -15.72
N LEU A 499 8.69 9.58 -15.75
CA LEU A 499 8.18 10.66 -14.90
C LEU A 499 7.50 10.13 -13.64
N SER A 500 7.54 10.95 -12.59
CA SER A 500 6.77 10.73 -11.37
C SER A 500 5.28 10.96 -11.60
N PRO A 501 4.41 10.00 -11.23
CA PRO A 501 2.96 10.23 -11.22
C PRO A 501 2.53 11.35 -10.28
N ALA A 502 3.32 11.68 -9.25
CA ALA A 502 2.96 12.67 -8.25
C ALA A 502 3.21 14.12 -8.73
N SER A 503 4.31 14.36 -9.44
CA SER A 503 4.80 15.71 -9.75
C SER A 503 5.10 15.96 -11.23
N GLY A 504 5.14 14.91 -12.07
CA GLY A 504 5.58 15.02 -13.46
C GLY A 504 7.07 15.30 -13.65
N GLN A 505 7.85 15.27 -12.56
CA GLN A 505 9.31 15.39 -12.62
C GLN A 505 9.94 14.06 -13.04
N PRO A 506 11.05 14.06 -13.82
CA PRO A 506 11.77 12.85 -14.13
C PRO A 506 12.29 12.14 -12.86
N ILE A 507 12.01 10.84 -12.74
CA ILE A 507 12.54 9.97 -11.66
C ILE A 507 13.82 9.26 -12.12
N ALA A 508 13.85 8.85 -13.38
CA ALA A 508 15.04 8.27 -14.01
C ALA A 508 16.04 9.39 -14.31
N VAL A 509 16.72 9.87 -13.27
CA VAL A 509 17.75 10.92 -13.36
C VAL A 509 19.08 10.30 -12.92
N PRO A 510 20.21 10.67 -13.56
CA PRO A 510 21.53 10.36 -13.05
C PRO A 510 21.67 10.65 -11.55
N THR A 511 22.20 9.69 -10.80
CA THR A 511 22.43 9.83 -9.35
C THR A 511 23.89 9.59 -8.99
N GLN A 512 24.34 10.19 -7.88
CA GLN A 512 25.64 9.92 -7.27
C GLN A 512 26.80 10.04 -8.27
N ASP A 513 27.50 8.94 -8.54
CA ASP A 513 28.75 8.90 -9.31
C ASP A 513 28.55 9.36 -10.76
N ILE A 514 27.40 9.08 -11.36
CA ILE A 514 27.06 9.53 -12.72
C ILE A 514 27.03 11.06 -12.75
N VAL A 515 26.42 11.70 -11.74
CA VAL A 515 26.39 13.16 -11.61
C VAL A 515 27.79 13.71 -11.38
N LEU A 516 28.60 13.04 -10.55
CA LEU A 516 29.98 13.45 -10.27
C LEU A 516 30.84 13.46 -11.54
N GLY A 517 30.74 12.42 -12.37
CA GLY A 517 31.47 12.34 -13.65
C GLY A 517 31.05 13.42 -14.64
N LEU A 518 29.74 13.68 -14.77
CA LEU A 518 29.21 14.72 -15.65
C LEU A 518 29.54 16.14 -15.15
N TYR A 519 29.53 16.35 -13.84
CA TYR A 519 29.99 17.59 -13.22
C TYR A 519 31.48 17.82 -13.50
N TYR A 520 32.31 16.78 -13.31
CA TYR A 520 33.74 16.84 -13.61
C TYR A 520 33.99 17.15 -15.09
N LEU A 521 33.22 16.54 -16.00
CA LEU A 521 33.30 16.76 -17.44
C LEU A 521 32.95 18.21 -17.84
N THR A 522 31.93 18.80 -17.23
CA THR A 522 31.41 20.13 -17.62
C THR A 522 32.07 21.31 -16.88
N ARG A 523 32.94 21.02 -15.91
CA ARG A 523 33.66 22.00 -15.11
C ARG A 523 34.82 22.64 -15.89
N ARG A 524 35.04 23.93 -15.65
CA ARG A 524 36.17 24.71 -16.17
C ARG A 524 37.34 24.72 -15.19
N LYS A 525 38.57 24.66 -15.71
CA LYS A 525 39.82 24.81 -14.96
C LYS A 525 40.65 25.94 -15.57
N ALA A 526 40.88 27.01 -14.79
CA ALA A 526 41.74 28.11 -15.20
C ALA A 526 43.22 27.67 -15.18
N GLY A 527 44.02 28.16 -16.11
CA GLY A 527 45.44 27.81 -16.25
C GLY A 527 45.69 26.41 -16.81
N ALA A 528 44.70 25.78 -17.44
CA ALA A 528 44.84 24.46 -18.04
C ALA A 528 45.59 24.53 -19.38
N ARG A 529 46.22 23.42 -19.78
CA ARG A 529 46.99 23.35 -21.03
C ARG A 529 46.10 23.66 -22.25
N GLY A 530 46.56 24.58 -23.11
CA GLY A 530 45.83 24.99 -24.32
C GLY A 530 44.69 25.99 -24.09
N GLU A 531 44.70 26.71 -22.96
CA GLU A 531 43.72 27.75 -22.65
C GLU A 531 43.65 28.84 -23.73
N GLY A 532 42.42 29.16 -24.16
CA GLY A 532 42.14 30.22 -25.13
C GLY A 532 42.39 29.84 -26.60
N MET A 533 42.77 28.59 -26.88
CA MET A 533 42.89 28.09 -28.25
C MET A 533 41.54 28.17 -28.99
N ARG A 534 41.62 28.40 -30.29
CA ARG A 534 40.46 28.57 -31.18
C ARG A 534 40.34 27.36 -32.08
N PHE A 535 39.15 26.77 -32.13
CA PHE A 535 38.84 25.59 -32.94
C PHE A 535 37.70 25.91 -33.92
N ALA A 536 37.82 25.37 -35.14
CA ALA A 536 36.87 25.57 -36.21
C ALA A 536 35.71 24.56 -36.16
N SER A 537 35.92 23.37 -35.58
CA SER A 537 34.93 22.28 -35.48
C SER A 537 35.07 21.48 -34.18
N MET A 538 34.04 20.70 -33.83
CA MET A 538 34.08 19.80 -32.67
C MET A 538 35.08 18.65 -32.85
N GLU A 539 35.26 18.16 -34.08
CA GLU A 539 36.20 17.07 -34.39
C GLU A 539 37.65 17.51 -34.15
N GLU A 540 38.00 18.75 -34.50
CA GLU A 540 39.32 19.32 -34.25
C GLU A 540 39.64 19.39 -32.74
N VAL A 541 38.63 19.67 -31.92
CA VAL A 541 38.75 19.68 -30.44
C VAL A 541 39.07 18.27 -29.92
N LEU A 542 38.43 17.24 -30.47
CA LEU A 542 38.67 15.85 -30.07
C LEU A 542 40.06 15.38 -30.48
N LEU A 543 40.49 15.70 -31.70
CA LEU A 543 41.86 15.41 -32.17
C LEU A 543 42.90 16.09 -31.28
N ALA A 544 42.69 17.35 -30.90
CA ALA A 544 43.58 18.07 -30.01
C ALA A 544 43.63 17.46 -28.60
N LEU A 545 42.52 16.86 -28.13
CA LEU A 545 42.47 16.15 -26.86
C LEU A 545 43.22 14.81 -26.94
N GLU A 546 43.08 14.07 -28.05
CA GLU A 546 43.79 12.80 -28.26
C GLU A 546 45.31 12.99 -28.36
N GLU A 547 45.76 14.04 -29.03
CA GLU A 547 47.18 14.45 -29.10
C GLU A 547 47.71 15.07 -27.80
N GLY A 548 46.85 15.29 -26.79
CA GLY A 548 47.23 15.84 -25.49
C GLY A 548 47.64 17.32 -25.52
N ILE A 549 47.21 18.06 -26.55
CA ILE A 549 47.44 19.51 -26.70
C ILE A 549 46.54 20.30 -25.73
N VAL A 550 45.30 19.83 -25.53
CA VAL A 550 44.31 20.38 -24.60
C VAL A 550 43.93 19.36 -23.53
N GLU A 551 43.51 19.82 -22.35
CA GLU A 551 42.91 18.98 -21.29
C GLU A 551 41.37 19.03 -21.36
N ILE A 552 40.71 18.08 -20.71
CA ILE A 552 39.23 17.98 -20.68
C ILE A 552 38.57 19.27 -20.15
N GLN A 553 39.16 19.91 -19.14
CA GLN A 553 38.58 21.09 -18.49
C GLN A 553 39.14 22.41 -19.04
N THR A 554 39.94 22.36 -20.11
CA THR A 554 40.55 23.53 -20.74
C THR A 554 39.47 24.43 -21.34
N PRO A 555 39.46 25.75 -21.01
CA PRO A 555 38.60 26.71 -21.65
C PRO A 555 39.11 27.04 -23.07
N ILE A 556 38.25 26.86 -24.06
CA ILE A 556 38.53 26.99 -25.49
C ILE A 556 37.49 27.88 -26.18
N LYS A 557 37.83 28.38 -27.36
CA LYS A 557 36.89 29.11 -28.22
C LYS A 557 36.50 28.24 -29.41
N LEU A 558 35.23 27.84 -29.47
CA LEU A 558 34.72 27.01 -30.56
C LEU A 558 33.89 27.87 -31.50
N ARG A 559 34.14 27.80 -32.81
CA ARG A 559 33.19 28.35 -33.79
C ARG A 559 32.01 27.39 -33.89
N TYR A 560 30.81 27.84 -33.51
CA TYR A 560 29.61 27.01 -33.51
C TYR A 560 28.49 27.62 -34.37
N GLU A 561 27.78 26.74 -35.06
CA GLU A 561 26.62 27.02 -35.88
C GLU A 561 25.46 26.15 -35.40
N GLY A 562 24.35 26.77 -35.01
CA GLY A 562 23.17 26.05 -34.53
C GLY A 562 22.48 26.72 -33.35
N ARG A 563 21.68 25.92 -32.63
CA ARG A 563 20.91 26.36 -31.45
C ARG A 563 21.78 26.25 -30.20
N LEU A 564 21.85 27.32 -29.41
CA LEU A 564 22.71 27.47 -28.24
C LEU A 564 21.88 27.86 -27.01
N ILE A 565 22.15 27.20 -25.90
CA ILE A 565 21.71 27.59 -24.55
C ILE A 565 22.94 27.99 -23.73
N GLU A 566 23.04 29.27 -23.39
CA GLU A 566 24.03 29.79 -22.46
C GLU A 566 23.42 29.83 -21.04
N LEU A 567 23.84 28.90 -20.18
CA LEU A 567 23.31 28.80 -18.80
C LEU A 567 23.97 29.81 -17.87
N GLU A 568 25.22 30.20 -18.13
CA GLU A 568 25.97 31.12 -17.25
C GLU A 568 25.40 32.55 -17.23
N MET A 569 24.62 32.93 -18.24
CA MET A 569 23.98 34.26 -18.31
C MET A 569 22.59 34.32 -17.67
N GLN A 570 22.09 33.20 -17.14
CA GLN A 570 20.74 33.12 -16.59
C GLN A 570 20.69 33.37 -15.10
N ARG A 571 19.54 33.83 -14.62
CA ARG A 571 19.27 34.03 -13.19
C ARG A 571 19.34 32.71 -12.42
N ASP A 572 18.85 31.62 -13.02
CA ASP A 572 19.06 30.25 -12.54
C ASP A 572 19.88 29.46 -13.56
N PRO A 573 21.18 29.20 -13.30
CA PRO A 573 22.05 28.50 -14.25
C PRO A 573 21.77 26.99 -14.34
N GLN A 574 20.77 26.47 -13.62
CA GLN A 574 20.38 25.05 -13.68
C GLN A 574 19.02 24.84 -14.37
N ASP A 575 18.28 25.90 -14.70
CA ASP A 575 16.98 25.78 -15.36
C ASP A 575 17.12 25.74 -16.89
N VAL A 576 17.41 24.55 -17.42
CA VAL A 576 17.53 24.30 -18.86
C VAL A 576 16.19 24.44 -19.59
N VAL A 577 15.05 24.21 -18.92
CA VAL A 577 13.73 24.18 -19.57
C VAL A 577 13.29 25.56 -20.03
N ASN A 578 13.49 26.57 -19.18
CA ASN A 578 13.07 27.94 -19.44
C ASN A 578 14.18 28.82 -20.04
N ALA A 579 15.35 28.23 -20.29
CA ALA A 579 16.48 28.89 -20.91
C ALA A 579 16.12 29.40 -22.33
N PRO A 580 16.39 30.69 -22.66
CA PRO A 580 16.25 31.15 -24.03
C PRO A 580 17.20 30.39 -24.95
N VAL A 581 16.67 29.97 -26.10
CA VAL A 581 17.43 29.30 -27.16
C VAL A 581 17.85 30.35 -28.18
N TYR A 582 19.16 30.53 -28.35
CA TYR A 582 19.72 31.43 -29.34
C TYR A 582 20.07 30.65 -30.61
N GLU A 583 19.62 31.11 -31.77
CA GLU A 583 20.15 30.62 -33.05
C GLU A 583 21.37 31.43 -33.44
N VAL A 584 22.47 30.72 -33.69
CA VAL A 584 23.79 31.32 -33.83
C VAL A 584 24.41 30.86 -35.14
N GLN A 585 24.89 31.82 -35.95
CA GLN A 585 25.59 31.57 -37.21
C GLN A 585 27.06 32.02 -37.08
N GLY A 586 27.98 31.05 -37.02
CA GLY A 586 29.42 31.30 -37.11
C GLY A 586 30.03 32.05 -35.92
N ARG A 587 29.38 32.06 -34.75
CA ARG A 587 29.88 32.76 -33.54
C ARG A 587 30.94 31.92 -32.86
N LEU A 588 31.97 32.59 -32.35
CA LEU A 588 32.92 32.01 -31.42
C LEU A 588 32.28 31.97 -30.03
N ILE A 589 32.01 30.77 -29.53
CA ILE A 589 31.52 30.52 -28.18
C ILE A 589 32.68 30.18 -27.25
N ASP A 590 32.69 30.75 -26.05
CA ASP A 590 33.63 30.36 -24.99
C ASP A 590 33.07 29.10 -24.30
N THR A 591 33.74 27.95 -24.45
CA THR A 591 33.29 26.64 -23.94
C THR A 591 34.47 25.86 -23.35
N THR A 592 34.25 24.64 -22.89
CA THR A 592 35.33 23.72 -22.50
C THR A 592 35.33 22.48 -23.38
N VAL A 593 36.48 21.83 -23.50
CA VAL A 593 36.62 20.56 -24.25
C VAL A 593 35.60 19.53 -23.76
N GLY A 594 35.44 19.39 -22.44
CA GLY A 594 34.49 18.46 -21.85
C GLY A 594 33.02 18.80 -22.13
N ARG A 595 32.65 20.09 -22.21
CA ARG A 595 31.31 20.50 -22.68
C ARG A 595 31.09 20.12 -24.14
N VAL A 596 32.10 20.15 -25.00
CA VAL A 596 31.99 19.69 -26.39
C VAL A 596 31.71 18.19 -26.45
N ILE A 597 32.46 17.38 -25.70
CA ILE A 597 32.24 15.91 -25.60
C ILE A 597 30.82 15.61 -25.08
N PHE A 598 30.40 16.33 -24.04
CA PHE A 598 29.05 16.20 -23.47
C PHE A 598 27.97 16.45 -24.53
N ASN A 599 28.10 17.55 -25.30
CA ASN A 599 27.13 17.92 -26.32
C ASN A 599 27.11 16.97 -27.53
N GLN A 600 28.23 16.32 -27.86
CA GLN A 600 28.29 15.32 -28.95
C GLN A 600 27.41 14.09 -28.67
N HIS A 601 27.21 13.74 -27.39
CA HIS A 601 26.42 12.57 -26.99
C HIS A 601 24.94 12.90 -26.74
N LEU A 602 24.57 14.17 -26.89
CA LEU A 602 23.17 14.60 -26.82
C LEU A 602 22.43 14.19 -28.11
N PRO A 603 21.13 13.86 -28.01
CA PRO A 603 20.35 13.45 -29.17
C PRO A 603 20.18 14.60 -30.17
N GLU A 604 20.08 14.25 -31.45
CA GLU A 604 19.82 15.20 -32.53
C GLU A 604 18.58 16.05 -32.25
N GLY A 605 18.71 17.35 -32.45
CA GLY A 605 17.65 18.32 -32.18
C GLY A 605 17.75 19.01 -30.81
N MET A 606 18.72 18.63 -30.00
CA MET A 606 19.05 19.33 -28.75
C MET A 606 19.97 20.54 -29.02
N PRO A 607 19.75 21.70 -28.37
CA PRO A 607 20.67 22.83 -28.46
C PRO A 607 21.99 22.51 -27.74
N PHE A 608 23.07 23.17 -28.18
CA PHE A 608 24.34 23.14 -27.48
C PHE A 608 24.19 23.77 -26.10
N ILE A 609 24.47 23.00 -25.06
CA ILE A 609 24.36 23.46 -23.68
C ILE A 609 25.73 23.86 -23.17
N ASN A 610 25.83 25.14 -22.85
CA ASN A 610 27.05 25.74 -22.34
C ASN A 610 26.86 26.19 -20.89
N GLY A 611 27.28 25.33 -19.95
CA GLY A 611 27.22 25.60 -18.53
C GLY A 611 27.71 24.44 -17.68
N LEU A 612 27.84 24.68 -16.38
CA LEU A 612 28.16 23.65 -15.39
C LEU A 612 26.90 22.85 -15.05
N MET A 613 26.95 21.53 -15.24
CA MET A 613 25.81 20.66 -14.99
C MET A 613 25.87 20.06 -13.58
N LYS A 614 24.99 20.51 -12.68
CA LYS A 614 24.75 19.87 -11.39
C LYS A 614 23.58 18.89 -11.50
N LYS A 615 23.27 18.17 -10.40
CA LYS A 615 22.11 17.26 -10.35
C LYS A 615 20.80 17.92 -10.82
N ALA A 616 20.53 19.15 -10.36
CA ALA A 616 19.33 19.90 -10.75
C ALA A 616 19.31 20.23 -12.25
N GLY A 617 20.46 20.67 -12.80
CA GLY A 617 20.61 20.90 -14.23
C GLY A 617 20.38 19.65 -15.08
N LEU A 618 20.91 18.50 -14.64
CA LEU A 618 20.67 17.21 -15.31
C LEU A 618 19.21 16.76 -15.25
N GLN A 619 18.51 17.02 -14.15
CA GLN A 619 17.07 16.75 -14.07
C GLN A 619 16.28 17.65 -15.03
N SER A 620 16.62 18.94 -15.08
CA SER A 620 16.02 19.90 -16.02
C SER A 620 16.31 19.53 -17.48
N LEU A 621 17.51 19.03 -17.76
CA LEU A 621 17.93 18.51 -19.06
C LEU A 621 17.04 17.36 -19.56
N VAL A 622 16.84 16.36 -18.71
CA VAL A 622 16.00 15.19 -19.04
C VAL A 622 14.57 15.63 -19.26
N ARG A 623 14.06 16.57 -18.45
CA ARG A 623 12.73 17.15 -18.61
C ARG A 623 12.59 17.90 -19.94
N TYR A 624 13.58 18.70 -20.33
CA TYR A 624 13.60 19.41 -21.61
C TYR A 624 13.55 18.42 -22.79
N CYS A 625 14.38 17.38 -22.76
CA CYS A 625 14.39 16.34 -23.78
C CYS A 625 13.03 15.64 -23.88
N PHE A 626 12.43 15.28 -22.74
CA PHE A 626 11.12 14.63 -22.70
C PHE A 626 10.02 15.48 -23.32
N LEU A 627 9.95 16.77 -22.96
CA LEU A 627 8.89 17.67 -23.43
C LEU A 627 9.03 18.05 -24.91
N ARG A 628 10.25 18.27 -25.42
CA ARG A 628 10.48 18.75 -26.79
C ARG A 628 10.77 17.64 -27.81
N LEU A 629 11.48 16.58 -27.41
CA LEU A 629 11.96 15.50 -28.30
C LEU A 629 11.23 14.16 -28.08
N GLY A 630 10.48 14.02 -26.98
CA GLY A 630 9.66 12.85 -26.69
C GLY A 630 10.43 11.68 -26.06
N HIS A 631 9.72 10.55 -25.88
CA HIS A 631 10.18 9.41 -25.08
C HIS A 631 11.44 8.72 -25.65
N ALA A 632 11.45 8.37 -26.94
CA ALA A 632 12.50 7.54 -27.53
C ALA A 632 13.90 8.19 -27.40
N LYS A 633 14.00 9.48 -27.75
CA LYS A 633 15.25 10.25 -27.64
C LYS A 633 15.68 10.44 -26.18
N THR A 634 14.72 10.57 -25.25
CA THR A 634 15.02 10.67 -23.82
C THR A 634 15.66 9.40 -23.27
N ILE A 635 15.22 8.22 -23.70
CA ILE A 635 15.82 6.94 -23.27
C ILE A 635 17.27 6.85 -23.75
N THR A 636 17.53 7.16 -25.02
CA THR A 636 18.89 7.20 -25.57
C THR A 636 19.78 8.20 -24.82
N LEU A 637 19.24 9.39 -24.50
CA LEU A 637 19.95 10.38 -23.69
C LEU A 637 20.31 9.81 -22.31
N LEU A 638 19.38 9.13 -21.63
CA LEU A 638 19.63 8.57 -20.30
C LEU A 638 20.70 7.49 -20.30
N ASP A 639 20.68 6.58 -21.28
CA ASP A 639 21.72 5.55 -21.44
C ASP A 639 23.09 6.21 -21.75
N ASN A 640 23.14 7.19 -22.65
CA ASN A 640 24.37 7.93 -22.97
C ASN A 640 24.93 8.69 -21.75
N LEU A 641 24.08 9.37 -20.98
CA LEU A 641 24.48 10.11 -19.77
C LEU A 641 25.03 9.17 -18.70
N LYS A 642 24.45 7.98 -18.56
CA LYS A 642 24.95 6.93 -17.67
C LYS A 642 26.35 6.49 -18.08
N ASP A 643 26.53 6.11 -19.34
CA ASP A 643 27.81 5.61 -19.86
C ASP A 643 28.92 6.66 -19.74
N LEU A 644 28.63 7.90 -20.15
CA LEU A 644 29.53 9.04 -19.98
C LEU A 644 29.87 9.30 -18.51
N GLY A 645 28.86 9.35 -17.65
CA GLY A 645 29.04 9.65 -16.23
C GLY A 645 29.95 8.64 -15.55
N PHE A 646 29.74 7.33 -15.77
CA PHE A 646 30.61 6.30 -15.20
C PHE A 646 32.03 6.35 -15.76
N PHE A 647 32.18 6.57 -17.07
CA PHE A 647 33.49 6.65 -17.71
C PHE A 647 34.31 7.84 -17.18
N TYR A 648 33.71 9.03 -17.13
CA TYR A 648 34.40 10.23 -16.65
C TYR A 648 34.55 10.29 -15.14
N ALA A 649 33.67 9.66 -14.36
CA ALA A 649 33.88 9.48 -12.92
C ALA A 649 35.09 8.56 -12.63
N THR A 650 35.29 7.53 -13.46
CA THR A 650 36.47 6.65 -13.33
C THR A 650 37.74 7.40 -13.74
N LYS A 651 37.70 8.15 -14.86
CA LYS A 651 38.84 8.96 -15.33
C LYS A 651 39.20 10.11 -14.38
N SER A 652 38.23 10.68 -13.67
CA SER A 652 38.51 11.78 -12.74
C SER A 652 39.38 11.34 -11.56
N GLY A 653 39.43 10.03 -11.25
CA GLY A 653 40.22 9.48 -10.15
C GLY A 653 39.88 10.10 -8.79
N THR A 654 38.66 10.62 -8.64
CA THR A 654 38.25 11.34 -7.43
C THR A 654 38.22 10.38 -6.25
N SER A 655 39.10 10.61 -5.29
CA SER A 655 39.22 9.86 -4.04
C SER A 655 39.03 10.82 -2.86
N LEU A 656 38.77 10.28 -1.68
CA LEU A 656 38.64 11.05 -0.45
C LEU A 656 39.66 10.55 0.57
N CYS A 657 40.51 11.44 1.06
CA CYS A 657 41.46 11.18 2.13
C CYS A 657 41.11 11.97 3.40
N ILE A 658 41.73 11.59 4.53
CA ILE A 658 41.50 12.30 5.80
C ILE A 658 41.99 13.76 5.75
N ASP A 659 42.97 14.06 4.90
CA ASP A 659 43.51 15.42 4.78
C ASP A 659 42.60 16.37 3.99
N ASP A 660 41.65 15.85 3.22
CA ASP A 660 40.64 16.66 2.53
C ASP A 660 39.66 17.32 3.52
N LEU A 661 39.57 16.79 4.75
CA LEU A 661 38.72 17.29 5.84
C LEU A 661 39.35 18.48 6.55
N VAL A 662 39.51 19.62 5.87
CA VAL A 662 40.19 20.79 6.45
C VAL A 662 39.44 21.36 7.66
N VAL A 663 40.09 21.36 8.82
CA VAL A 663 39.58 22.02 10.04
C VAL A 663 40.10 23.46 10.06
N PRO A 664 39.24 24.48 10.22
CA PRO A 664 39.69 25.86 10.22
C PRO A 664 40.50 26.18 11.49
N GLU A 665 41.63 26.86 11.33
CA GLU A 665 42.51 27.26 12.45
C GLU A 665 41.79 28.22 13.42
N THR A 666 40.91 29.08 12.90
CA THR A 666 40.08 30.02 13.64
C THR A 666 39.07 29.35 14.58
N LYS A 667 38.82 28.04 14.45
CA LYS A 667 37.88 27.27 15.28
C LYS A 667 38.16 27.42 16.78
N ALA A 668 39.42 27.29 17.20
CA ALA A 668 39.80 27.36 18.61
C ALA A 668 39.55 28.74 19.21
N GLU A 669 39.66 29.80 18.40
CA GLU A 669 39.37 31.18 18.82
C GLU A 669 37.87 31.41 18.95
N LEU A 670 37.08 30.99 17.96
CA LEU A 670 35.62 31.09 17.98
C LEU A 670 35.01 30.37 19.18
N ILE A 671 35.51 29.17 19.51
CA ILE A 671 35.06 28.41 20.68
C ILE A 671 35.41 29.14 21.98
N ARG A 672 36.63 29.69 22.10
CA ARG A 672 37.05 30.45 23.29
C ARG A 672 36.21 31.72 23.48
N GLN A 673 35.87 32.41 22.38
CA GLN A 673 34.98 33.56 22.42
C GLN A 673 33.58 33.15 22.92
N ALA A 674 33.00 32.09 22.35
CA ALA A 674 31.70 31.58 22.76
C ALA A 674 31.65 31.20 24.25
N GLN A 675 32.70 30.55 24.76
CA GLN A 675 32.81 30.20 26.18
C GLN A 675 32.83 31.43 27.09
N ARG A 676 33.50 32.52 26.68
CA ARG A 676 33.49 33.78 27.43
C ARG A 676 32.11 34.43 27.44
N GLU A 677 31.41 34.40 26.32
CA GLU A 677 30.03 34.91 26.21
C GLU A 677 29.07 34.10 27.10
N VAL A 678 29.17 32.77 27.10
CA VAL A 678 28.38 31.90 28.00
C VAL A 678 28.67 32.20 29.47
N LEU A 679 29.94 32.38 29.85
CA LEU A 679 30.32 32.77 31.22
C LEU A 679 29.75 34.14 31.62
N ALA A 680 29.70 35.09 30.69
CA ALA A 680 29.08 36.39 30.93
C ALA A 680 27.57 36.25 31.18
N VAL A 681 26.88 35.41 30.40
CA VAL A 681 25.46 35.09 30.62
C VAL A 681 25.25 34.41 31.97
N GLU A 682 26.11 33.46 32.37
CA GLU A 682 26.03 32.84 33.70
C GLU A 682 26.24 33.85 34.84
N LYS A 683 27.13 34.83 34.65
CA LYS A 683 27.36 35.89 35.62
C LYS A 683 26.10 36.78 35.79
N GLN A 684 25.44 37.13 34.69
CA GLN A 684 24.20 37.92 34.70
C GLN A 684 23.07 37.20 35.47
N VAL A 685 22.99 35.87 35.40
CA VAL A 685 22.02 35.08 36.19
C VAL A 685 22.36 35.14 37.68
N LYS A 686 23.65 35.00 38.04
CA LYS A 686 24.09 35.09 39.45
C LYS A 686 23.83 36.48 40.05
N GLU A 687 23.92 37.52 39.23
CA GLU A 687 23.61 38.91 39.59
C GLU A 687 22.09 39.20 39.57
N GLY A 688 21.25 38.24 39.16
CA GLY A 688 19.79 38.36 39.15
C GLY A 688 19.22 39.18 37.98
N VAL A 689 20.04 39.49 36.97
CA VAL A 689 19.66 40.34 35.81
C VAL A 689 18.78 39.59 34.81
N ILE A 690 18.97 38.27 34.68
CA ILE A 690 18.22 37.42 33.75
C ILE A 690 17.70 36.15 34.42
N THR A 691 16.63 35.59 33.87
CA THR A 691 16.02 34.35 34.37
C THR A 691 16.74 33.10 33.86
N SER A 692 16.53 31.95 34.52
CA SER A 692 17.10 30.66 34.10
C SER A 692 16.63 30.20 32.71
N GLY A 693 15.40 30.57 32.31
CA GLY A 693 14.87 30.28 30.98
C GLY A 693 15.53 31.12 29.89
N GLU A 694 15.71 32.43 30.14
CA GLU A 694 16.44 33.32 29.23
C GLU A 694 17.91 32.92 29.10
N ARG A 695 18.54 32.48 30.21
CA ARG A 695 19.89 31.90 30.19
C ARG A 695 19.96 30.75 29.20
N TYR A 696 19.04 29.79 29.30
CA TYR A 696 19.00 28.61 28.45
C TYR A 696 18.88 28.98 26.96
N ASN A 697 17.94 29.88 26.62
CA ASN A 697 17.74 30.33 25.25
C ASN A 697 18.96 31.08 24.68
N ARG A 698 19.57 32.00 25.46
CA ARG A 698 20.78 32.72 25.05
C ARG A 698 21.97 31.79 24.82
N VAL A 699 22.17 30.80 25.70
CA VAL A 699 23.26 29.82 25.54
C VAL A 699 23.09 29.01 24.27
N ILE A 700 21.86 28.58 23.95
CA ILE A 700 21.56 27.88 22.69
C ILE A 700 21.86 28.76 21.48
N GLU A 701 21.43 30.01 21.50
CA GLU A 701 21.64 30.96 20.42
C GLU A 701 23.14 31.20 20.16
N ILE A 702 23.93 31.43 21.21
CA ILE A 702 25.40 31.60 21.12
C ILE A 702 26.03 30.38 20.42
N TRP A 703 25.71 29.18 20.87
CA TRP A 703 26.29 27.96 20.31
C TRP A 703 25.82 27.65 18.88
N SER A 704 24.57 28.00 18.54
CA SER A 704 24.05 27.86 17.17
C SER A 704 24.79 28.78 16.21
N ASN A 705 24.93 30.05 16.58
CA ASN A 705 25.62 31.06 15.77
C ASN A 705 27.10 30.70 15.57
N VAL A 706 27.77 30.21 16.62
CA VAL A 706 29.18 29.78 16.54
C VAL A 706 29.33 28.55 15.65
N ALA A 707 28.40 27.59 15.71
CA ALA A 707 28.43 26.41 14.86
C ALA A 707 28.26 26.74 13.36
N GLU A 708 27.47 27.76 13.02
CA GLU A 708 27.35 28.29 11.65
C GLU A 708 28.62 29.01 11.22
N ARG A 709 29.16 29.93 12.04
CA ARG A 709 30.41 30.64 11.75
C ARG A 709 31.59 29.69 11.52
N VAL A 710 31.72 28.64 12.33
CA VAL A 710 32.76 27.60 12.15
C VAL A 710 32.57 26.85 10.82
N ALA A 711 31.32 26.62 10.40
CA ALA A 711 31.04 25.98 9.11
C ALA A 711 31.45 26.88 7.93
N ASP A 712 31.15 28.18 7.99
CA ASP A 712 31.50 29.13 6.94
C ASP A 712 33.03 29.29 6.82
N GLU A 713 33.74 29.40 7.94
CA GLU A 713 35.20 29.47 7.95
C GLU A 713 35.85 28.18 7.44
N MET A 714 35.26 27.02 7.73
CA MET A 714 35.69 25.73 7.18
C MET A 714 35.58 25.72 5.64
N PHE A 715 34.47 26.18 5.07
CA PHE A 715 34.31 26.25 3.61
C PHE A 715 35.30 27.24 2.97
N LYS A 716 35.50 28.41 3.58
CA LYS A 716 36.52 29.38 3.12
C LYS A 716 37.92 28.79 3.12
N ALA A 717 38.29 28.06 4.18
CA ALA A 717 39.60 27.41 4.26
C ALA A 717 39.80 26.35 3.18
N MET A 718 38.75 25.57 2.85
CA MET A 718 38.80 24.61 1.76
C MET A 718 38.91 25.28 0.39
N GLU A 719 38.18 26.37 0.14
CA GLU A 719 38.27 27.15 -1.10
C GLU A 719 39.64 27.83 -1.28
N GLN A 720 40.23 28.32 -0.19
CA GLN A 720 41.54 28.94 -0.23
C GLN A 720 42.63 27.91 -0.58
N ARG A 721 42.58 26.72 0.02
CA ARG A 721 43.47 25.61 -0.33
C ARG A 721 43.33 25.18 -1.78
N GLU A 722 42.12 25.19 -2.32
CA GLU A 722 41.87 24.90 -3.74
C GLU A 722 42.54 25.95 -4.66
N LYS A 723 42.48 27.24 -4.30
CA LYS A 723 43.18 28.31 -5.04
C LYS A 723 44.71 28.16 -4.98
N GLU A 724 45.25 27.76 -3.84
CA GLU A 724 46.70 27.61 -3.62
C GLU A 724 47.28 26.37 -4.33
N THR A 725 46.56 25.26 -4.29
CA THR A 725 47.03 23.98 -4.86
C THR A 725 46.63 23.77 -6.32
N GLY A 726 45.64 24.52 -6.82
CA GLY A 726 45.05 24.32 -8.15
C GLY A 726 44.29 23.00 -8.30
N VAL A 727 44.09 22.25 -7.21
CA VAL A 727 43.39 20.97 -7.17
C VAL A 727 42.11 21.14 -6.37
N PRO A 728 40.95 20.76 -6.93
CA PRO A 728 39.68 20.87 -6.22
C PRO A 728 39.57 19.88 -5.08
N ASN A 729 39.02 20.34 -3.95
CA ASN A 729 38.73 19.45 -2.84
C ASN A 729 37.58 18.48 -3.25
N PRO A 730 37.80 17.16 -3.22
CA PRO A 730 36.79 16.15 -3.57
C PRO A 730 35.46 16.33 -2.82
N LEU A 731 35.53 16.77 -1.57
CA LEU A 731 34.38 16.92 -0.67
C LEU A 731 33.49 18.10 -1.08
N ILE A 732 34.11 19.20 -1.52
CA ILE A 732 33.40 20.33 -2.13
C ILE A 732 32.75 19.88 -3.44
N VAL A 733 33.49 19.15 -4.29
CA VAL A 733 32.96 18.68 -5.58
C VAL A 733 31.74 17.78 -5.38
N MET A 734 31.77 16.85 -4.41
CA MET A 734 30.62 15.97 -4.10
C MET A 734 29.39 16.74 -3.62
N ALA A 735 29.58 17.75 -2.77
CA ALA A 735 28.48 18.56 -2.25
C ALA A 735 27.96 19.60 -3.24
N ASP A 736 28.83 20.28 -3.99
CA ASP A 736 28.43 21.29 -4.97
C ASP A 736 27.76 20.68 -6.21
N SER A 737 28.20 19.51 -6.64
CA SER A 737 27.54 18.75 -7.72
C SER A 737 26.14 18.26 -7.34
N GLY A 738 25.85 18.16 -6.03
CA GLY A 738 24.63 17.55 -5.51
C GLY A 738 24.60 16.02 -5.68
N ALA A 739 25.74 15.39 -5.98
CA ALA A 739 25.87 13.94 -6.13
C ALA A 739 25.64 13.23 -4.79
N ARG A 740 26.36 13.66 -3.74
CA ARG A 740 26.23 13.12 -2.38
C ARG A 740 26.83 14.09 -1.37
N GLY A 741 26.16 14.24 -0.22
CA GLY A 741 26.65 15.10 0.86
C GLY A 741 25.90 16.43 0.94
N SER A 742 25.63 16.88 2.16
CA SER A 742 25.06 18.20 2.45
C SER A 742 26.06 19.04 3.25
N LYS A 743 25.92 20.37 3.19
CA LYS A 743 26.75 21.30 3.98
C LYS A 743 26.76 20.94 5.48
N GLN A 744 25.63 20.49 6.01
CA GLN A 744 25.52 20.05 7.41
C GLN A 744 26.33 18.79 7.71
N GLN A 745 26.39 17.81 6.79
CA GLN A 745 27.21 16.61 6.97
C GLN A 745 28.70 16.96 6.94
N ILE A 746 29.12 17.85 6.03
CA ILE A 746 30.51 18.33 5.97
C ILE A 746 30.90 19.05 7.27
N ARG A 747 30.00 19.92 7.77
CA ARG A 747 30.19 20.59 9.07
C ARG A 747 30.44 19.62 10.21
N GLN A 748 29.75 18.47 10.24
CA GLN A 748 29.96 17.46 11.29
C GLN A 748 31.30 16.72 11.15
N LEU A 749 31.83 16.59 9.93
CA LEU A 749 33.09 15.91 9.67
C LEU A 749 34.31 16.76 10.06
N ALA A 750 34.34 18.03 9.65
CA ALA A 750 35.53 18.90 9.80
C ALA A 750 35.28 20.20 10.61
N GLY A 751 34.03 20.61 10.83
CA GLY A 751 33.70 21.78 11.65
C GLY A 751 33.54 21.42 13.13
N MET A 752 32.29 21.35 13.58
CA MET A 752 31.87 20.87 14.90
C MET A 752 30.47 20.26 14.79
N ARG A 753 30.12 19.32 15.69
CA ARG A 753 28.74 18.76 15.69
C ARG A 753 27.69 19.73 16.24
N GLY A 754 28.05 20.55 17.21
CA GLY A 754 27.12 21.51 17.81
C GLY A 754 26.15 20.89 18.82
N LEU A 755 24.97 21.49 18.92
CA LEU A 755 23.94 21.12 19.89
C LEU A 755 23.22 19.82 19.50
N MET A 756 22.74 19.08 20.52
CA MET A 756 22.05 17.80 20.35
C MET A 756 20.72 17.81 21.09
N ASN A 757 19.73 17.10 20.54
CA ASN A 757 18.40 17.01 21.13
C ASN A 757 18.28 15.79 22.04
N LYS A 758 17.65 15.99 23.20
CA LYS A 758 17.17 14.91 24.06
C LYS A 758 16.00 14.18 23.36
N PRO A 759 15.66 12.96 23.81
CA PRO A 759 14.49 12.27 23.30
C PRO A 759 13.16 13.02 23.54
N THR A 760 13.10 13.92 24.52
CA THR A 760 11.96 14.80 24.80
C THR A 760 11.79 15.91 23.75
N GLY A 761 12.85 16.27 23.03
CA GLY A 761 12.88 17.41 22.10
C GLY A 761 13.65 18.63 22.63
N GLU A 762 13.92 18.68 23.93
CA GLU A 762 14.77 19.72 24.52
C GLU A 762 16.20 19.64 23.99
N ILE A 763 16.83 20.78 23.78
CA ILE A 763 18.22 20.89 23.37
C ILE A 763 19.12 20.72 24.61
N ILE A 764 20.18 19.93 24.49
CA ILE A 764 21.20 19.80 25.53
C ILE A 764 22.10 21.04 25.45
N GLU A 765 22.17 21.80 26.54
CA GLU A 765 22.92 23.06 26.64
C GLU A 765 24.44 22.89 26.41
N THR A 766 24.97 21.70 26.68
CA THR A 766 26.38 21.37 26.44
C THR A 766 26.57 20.90 24.99
N PRO A 767 27.22 21.69 24.13
CA PRO A 767 27.44 21.30 22.73
C PRO A 767 28.59 20.29 22.60
N ILE A 768 28.62 19.62 21.45
CA ILE A 768 29.76 18.83 21.00
C ILE A 768 30.70 19.73 20.19
N LEU A 769 31.83 20.11 20.81
CA LEU A 769 32.85 20.98 20.22
C LEU A 769 33.73 20.26 19.18
N ALA A 770 33.90 18.95 19.36
CA ALA A 770 34.68 18.11 18.46
C ALA A 770 33.93 17.81 17.16
N ASN A 771 34.70 17.37 16.15
CA ASN A 771 34.19 16.84 14.89
C ASN A 771 34.60 15.36 14.74
N PHE A 772 34.18 14.70 13.65
CA PHE A 772 34.54 13.31 13.42
C PHE A 772 36.02 13.10 13.04
N ARG A 773 36.69 14.10 12.46
CA ARG A 773 38.14 14.04 12.17
C ARG A 773 38.99 13.99 13.44
N GLU A 774 38.67 14.84 14.42
CA GLU A 774 39.36 14.96 15.71
C GLU A 774 39.00 13.80 16.66
N GLY A 775 37.81 13.23 16.49
CA GLY A 775 37.24 12.20 17.38
C GLY A 775 36.46 12.81 18.54
N LEU A 776 35.48 12.05 19.05
CA LEU A 776 34.63 12.47 20.16
C LEU A 776 35.08 11.82 21.46
N ASN A 777 35.00 12.56 22.57
CA ASN A 777 35.16 11.96 23.89
C ASN A 777 33.93 11.12 24.28
N VAL A 778 34.06 10.28 25.31
CA VAL A 778 33.00 9.34 25.73
C VAL A 778 31.67 10.06 26.04
N LEU A 779 31.73 11.21 26.71
CA LEU A 779 30.54 11.97 27.11
C LEU A 779 29.83 12.63 25.92
N GLN A 780 30.58 13.21 24.99
CA GLN A 780 30.06 13.77 23.74
C GLN A 780 29.46 12.67 22.85
N TYR A 781 30.13 11.51 22.76
CA TYR A 781 29.60 10.38 22.02
C TYR A 781 28.29 9.89 22.65
N PHE A 782 28.25 9.74 23.98
CA PHE A 782 27.05 9.36 24.73
C PHE A 782 25.88 10.32 24.47
N ILE A 783 26.10 11.64 24.59
CA ILE A 783 25.09 12.67 24.28
C ILE A 783 24.51 12.48 22.87
N SER A 784 25.37 12.15 21.90
CA SER A 784 24.93 11.97 20.52
C SER A 784 24.09 10.72 20.27
N THR A 785 24.21 9.70 21.14
CA THR A 785 23.44 8.46 21.00
C THR A 785 21.93 8.67 21.19
N HIS A 786 21.52 9.68 21.96
CA HIS A 786 20.11 9.98 22.19
C HIS A 786 19.39 10.35 20.90
N GLY A 787 19.94 11.29 20.13
CA GLY A 787 19.39 11.71 18.84
C GLY A 787 19.43 10.59 17.81
N ALA A 788 20.56 9.87 17.71
CA ALA A 788 20.71 8.76 16.77
C ALA A 788 19.72 7.62 17.03
N ARG A 789 19.58 7.18 18.30
CA ARG A 789 18.64 6.11 18.67
C ARG A 789 17.19 6.53 18.45
N LYS A 790 16.83 7.77 18.79
CA LYS A 790 15.48 8.29 18.53
C LYS A 790 15.18 8.33 17.04
N GLY A 791 16.10 8.81 16.20
CA GLY A 791 15.94 8.80 14.74
C GLY A 791 15.72 7.42 14.15
N LEU A 792 16.51 6.42 14.59
CA LEU A 792 16.34 5.02 14.16
C LEU A 792 15.02 4.42 14.63
N ALA A 793 14.64 4.63 15.90
CA ALA A 793 13.38 4.13 16.45
C ALA A 793 12.17 4.77 15.77
N ASP A 794 12.21 6.08 15.53
CA ASP A 794 11.15 6.80 14.84
C ASP A 794 11.00 6.32 13.40
N THR A 795 12.10 6.06 12.67
CA THR A 795 12.06 5.54 11.30
C THR A 795 11.38 4.16 11.24
N ALA A 796 11.71 3.28 12.19
CA ALA A 796 11.10 1.95 12.28
C ALA A 796 9.60 2.01 12.61
N LEU A 797 9.16 2.90 13.51
CA LEU A 797 7.75 3.06 13.88
C LEU A 797 6.92 3.73 12.78
N LYS A 798 7.45 4.78 12.13
CA LYS A 798 6.75 5.57 11.09
C LYS A 798 6.35 4.77 9.86
N THR A 799 7.13 3.76 9.51
CA THR A 799 6.88 2.91 8.33
C THR A 799 5.49 2.26 8.38
N ALA A 800 5.01 1.90 9.57
CA ALA A 800 3.68 1.31 9.74
C ALA A 800 2.54 2.33 9.56
N ASP A 801 2.74 3.56 10.04
CA ASP A 801 1.72 4.61 10.01
C ASP A 801 1.52 5.18 8.61
N SER A 802 2.61 5.42 7.87
CA SER A 802 2.55 5.85 6.47
C SER A 802 1.80 4.83 5.61
N GLY A 803 2.17 3.54 5.69
CA GLY A 803 1.46 2.48 4.95
C GLY A 803 -0.01 2.34 5.36
N TYR A 804 -0.35 2.68 6.61
CA TYR A 804 -1.74 2.70 7.06
C TYR A 804 -2.52 3.89 6.48
N LEU A 805 -1.93 5.08 6.42
CA LEU A 805 -2.51 6.27 5.79
C LEU A 805 -2.75 6.01 4.29
N THR A 806 -1.75 5.52 3.56
CA THR A 806 -1.88 5.17 2.13
C THR A 806 -3.03 4.20 1.92
N ARG A 807 -3.15 3.17 2.76
CA ARG A 807 -4.25 2.22 2.68
C ARG A 807 -5.61 2.87 2.91
N ARG A 808 -5.75 3.76 3.90
CA ARG A 808 -7.01 4.48 4.13
C ARG A 808 -7.38 5.37 2.94
N LEU A 809 -6.40 6.04 2.33
CA LEU A 809 -6.61 6.87 1.15
C LEU A 809 -7.06 6.01 -0.03
N VAL A 810 -6.42 4.86 -0.26
CA VAL A 810 -6.83 3.91 -1.31
C VAL A 810 -8.25 3.40 -1.03
N ASP A 811 -8.56 2.96 0.20
CA ASP A 811 -9.90 2.45 0.56
C ASP A 811 -11.01 3.50 0.31
N VAL A 812 -10.71 4.80 0.35
CA VAL A 812 -11.67 5.90 0.09
C VAL A 812 -11.75 6.27 -1.40
N ALA A 813 -10.61 6.27 -2.10
CA ALA A 813 -10.50 6.78 -3.47
C ALA A 813 -10.50 5.69 -4.55
N GLN A 814 -10.53 4.39 -4.18
CA GLN A 814 -10.39 3.27 -5.12
C GLN A 814 -11.41 3.31 -6.28
N ASP A 815 -12.64 3.74 -6.01
CA ASP A 815 -13.72 3.78 -7.00
C ASP A 815 -13.69 5.04 -7.91
N VAL A 816 -12.72 5.94 -7.71
CA VAL A 816 -12.59 7.18 -8.49
C VAL A 816 -11.76 6.92 -9.75
N ILE A 817 -12.47 6.76 -10.87
CA ILE A 817 -11.92 6.45 -12.20
C ILE A 817 -12.36 7.54 -13.18
N VAL A 818 -11.58 7.78 -14.23
CA VAL A 818 -11.99 8.67 -15.32
C VAL A 818 -13.01 7.96 -16.22
N THR A 819 -14.24 8.47 -16.29
CA THR A 819 -15.36 7.76 -16.95
C THR A 819 -15.88 8.44 -18.20
N GLU A 820 -15.72 9.76 -18.33
CA GLU A 820 -16.22 10.55 -19.45
C GLU A 820 -15.22 11.65 -19.84
N TYR A 821 -15.36 12.22 -21.04
CA TYR A 821 -14.45 13.26 -21.51
C TYR A 821 -14.74 14.62 -20.85
N ASP A 822 -15.99 15.07 -20.89
CA ASP A 822 -16.44 16.33 -20.31
C ASP A 822 -17.75 16.15 -19.53
N CYS A 823 -17.84 16.78 -18.36
CA CYS A 823 -19.05 16.82 -17.55
C CYS A 823 -19.89 18.10 -17.78
N GLY A 824 -19.39 19.06 -18.56
CA GLY A 824 -20.07 20.32 -18.87
C GLY A 824 -20.19 21.30 -17.70
N THR A 825 -19.46 21.09 -16.61
CA THR A 825 -19.55 21.96 -15.42
C THR A 825 -19.07 23.38 -15.73
N VAL A 826 -19.83 24.37 -15.26
CA VAL A 826 -19.45 25.80 -15.25
C VAL A 826 -18.78 26.22 -13.93
N LYS A 827 -18.59 25.27 -13.00
CA LYS A 827 -17.99 25.52 -11.69
C LYS A 827 -16.51 25.16 -11.73
N GLY A 828 -15.67 26.09 -11.29
CA GLY A 828 -14.23 25.92 -11.16
C GLY A 828 -13.71 26.57 -9.89
N ILE A 829 -12.40 26.47 -9.69
CA ILE A 829 -11.69 27.10 -8.57
C ILE A 829 -10.72 28.15 -9.10
N TRP A 830 -10.47 29.18 -8.30
CA TRP A 830 -9.42 30.16 -8.59
C TRP A 830 -8.06 29.59 -8.16
N ALA A 831 -7.10 29.58 -9.07
CA ALA A 831 -5.71 29.27 -8.79
C ALA A 831 -4.92 30.58 -8.72
N GLU A 832 -4.16 30.77 -7.64
CA GLU A 832 -3.31 31.94 -7.35
C GLU A 832 -1.94 31.46 -6.83
N ALA A 833 -0.93 32.33 -6.85
CA ALA A 833 0.36 32.02 -6.25
C ALA A 833 0.24 31.88 -4.72
N ILE A 834 0.97 30.94 -4.12
CA ILE A 834 0.96 30.75 -2.66
C ILE A 834 2.04 31.64 -2.05
N ILE A 835 1.63 32.63 -1.27
CA ILE A 835 2.51 33.57 -0.59
C ILE A 835 2.51 33.25 0.90
N HIS A 836 3.68 32.97 1.48
CA HIS A 836 3.83 32.74 2.92
C HIS A 836 4.91 33.67 3.45
N ALA A 837 4.59 34.46 4.47
CA ALA A 837 5.51 35.43 5.09
C ALA A 837 6.18 36.43 4.12
N GLY A 838 5.50 36.78 3.01
CA GLY A 838 6.01 37.74 2.02
C GLY A 838 6.88 37.12 0.92
N GLU A 839 7.21 35.83 1.02
CA GLU A 839 7.90 35.09 -0.04
C GLU A 839 6.90 34.25 -0.85
N ILE A 840 7.08 34.23 -2.17
CA ILE A 840 6.31 33.35 -3.06
C ILE A 840 6.88 31.94 -2.90
N VAL A 841 6.11 31.07 -2.25
CA VAL A 841 6.50 29.67 -2.03
C VAL A 841 6.28 28.86 -3.30
N GLU A 842 5.15 29.08 -3.98
CA GLU A 842 4.81 28.40 -5.23
C GLU A 842 4.25 29.44 -6.22
N PRO A 843 4.90 29.61 -7.40
CA PRO A 843 4.46 30.58 -8.39
C PRO A 843 3.19 30.10 -9.11
N LEU A 844 2.40 31.05 -9.64
CA LEU A 844 1.17 30.73 -10.35
C LEU A 844 1.40 29.75 -11.52
N ARG A 845 2.47 29.92 -12.30
CA ARG A 845 2.79 29.04 -13.44
C ARG A 845 2.85 27.57 -13.05
N GLU A 846 3.46 27.22 -11.92
CA GLU A 846 3.65 25.83 -11.51
C GLU A 846 2.32 25.19 -11.11
N ARG A 847 1.42 25.98 -10.53
CA ARG A 847 0.11 25.55 -10.07
C ARG A 847 -0.91 25.32 -11.20
N ILE A 848 -0.77 26.04 -12.31
CA ILE A 848 -1.70 25.97 -13.45
C ILE A 848 -1.28 24.98 -14.54
N ILE A 849 0.00 24.59 -14.61
CA ILE A 849 0.49 23.64 -15.63
C ILE A 849 -0.32 22.33 -15.60
N GLY A 850 -0.77 21.90 -16.78
CA GLY A 850 -1.55 20.67 -16.98
C GLY A 850 -3.00 20.76 -16.48
N ARG A 851 -3.46 21.93 -16.01
CA ARG A 851 -4.87 22.18 -15.71
C ARG A 851 -5.61 22.69 -16.94
N VAL A 852 -6.93 22.57 -16.91
CA VAL A 852 -7.81 23.06 -17.98
C VAL A 852 -8.45 24.36 -17.53
N ALA A 853 -8.33 25.41 -18.36
CA ALA A 853 -8.97 26.69 -18.12
C ALA A 853 -10.49 26.56 -18.20
N LEU A 854 -11.23 27.17 -17.27
CA LEU A 854 -12.69 27.19 -17.30
C LEU A 854 -13.22 28.32 -18.19
N GLU A 855 -12.54 29.47 -18.15
CA GLU A 855 -12.89 30.69 -18.87
C GLU A 855 -11.71 31.11 -19.76
N ASP A 856 -11.98 31.95 -20.76
CA ASP A 856 -10.94 32.53 -21.60
C ASP A 856 -10.01 33.42 -20.75
N VAL A 857 -8.71 33.17 -20.81
CA VAL A 857 -7.67 33.96 -20.15
C VAL A 857 -7.20 35.02 -21.14
N ILE A 858 -7.42 36.28 -20.81
CA ILE A 858 -7.14 37.42 -21.70
C ILE A 858 -5.95 38.19 -21.14
N ASP A 859 -5.04 38.62 -22.02
CA ASP A 859 -3.95 39.52 -21.66
C ASP A 859 -4.51 40.90 -21.26
N PRO A 860 -4.21 41.42 -20.05
CA PRO A 860 -4.70 42.72 -19.60
C PRO A 860 -4.14 43.91 -20.39
N ILE A 861 -3.01 43.76 -21.09
CA ILE A 861 -2.34 44.83 -21.84
C ILE A 861 -2.88 44.87 -23.28
N ASP A 862 -2.79 43.75 -24.00
CA ASP A 862 -3.06 43.68 -25.43
C ASP A 862 -4.51 43.24 -25.76
N GLY A 863 -5.24 42.71 -24.78
CA GLY A 863 -6.60 42.21 -24.97
C GLY A 863 -6.70 40.91 -25.78
N SER A 864 -5.57 40.29 -26.12
CA SER A 864 -5.52 38.99 -26.82
C SER A 864 -5.88 37.84 -25.89
N VAL A 865 -6.60 36.84 -26.42
CA VAL A 865 -6.90 35.60 -25.68
C VAL A 865 -5.65 34.72 -25.66
N LEU A 866 -5.04 34.56 -24.48
CA LEU A 866 -3.88 33.69 -24.26
C LEU A 866 -4.29 32.21 -24.25
N VAL A 867 -5.34 31.88 -23.49
CA VAL A 867 -5.86 30.51 -23.36
C VAL A 867 -7.37 30.51 -23.49
N ARG A 868 -7.93 29.64 -24.32
CA ARG A 868 -9.39 29.48 -24.46
C ARG A 868 -9.98 28.61 -23.34
N ALA A 869 -11.27 28.79 -23.09
CA ALA A 869 -12.04 27.91 -22.24
C ALA A 869 -11.94 26.44 -22.71
N ASN A 870 -11.80 25.53 -21.76
CA ASN A 870 -11.57 24.10 -21.97
C ASN A 870 -10.24 23.72 -22.65
N GLN A 871 -9.30 24.65 -22.79
CA GLN A 871 -7.95 24.36 -23.27
C GLN A 871 -7.03 23.97 -22.11
N GLU A 872 -6.15 22.98 -22.35
CA GLU A 872 -5.07 22.62 -21.43
C GLU A 872 -4.01 23.73 -21.39
N ILE A 873 -3.58 24.09 -20.18
CA ILE A 873 -2.51 25.06 -19.95
C ILE A 873 -1.16 24.32 -19.99
N THR A 874 -0.43 24.49 -21.10
CA THR A 874 0.93 23.96 -21.29
C THR A 874 1.98 24.83 -20.63
N GLU A 875 3.23 24.37 -20.56
CA GLU A 875 4.36 25.11 -19.99
C GLU A 875 4.59 26.47 -20.68
N ASP A 876 4.49 26.49 -22.02
CA ASP A 876 4.67 27.72 -22.81
C ASP A 876 3.54 28.74 -22.49
N LEU A 877 2.27 28.28 -22.45
CA LEU A 877 1.12 29.12 -22.10
C LEU A 877 1.16 29.60 -20.64
N ALA A 878 1.63 28.75 -19.71
CA ALA A 878 1.77 29.14 -18.31
C ALA A 878 2.84 30.24 -18.13
N ASN A 879 3.92 30.19 -18.91
CA ASN A 879 4.94 31.25 -18.93
C ASN A 879 4.37 32.55 -19.52
N GLU A 880 3.57 32.49 -20.59
CA GLU A 880 2.87 33.66 -21.14
C GLU A 880 1.92 34.30 -20.11
N ILE A 881 1.10 33.50 -19.42
CA ILE A 881 0.18 33.97 -18.36
C ILE A 881 0.94 34.70 -17.25
N GLN A 882 2.09 34.15 -16.83
CA GLN A 882 2.89 34.77 -15.79
C GLN A 882 3.58 36.05 -16.27
N ASN A 883 4.06 36.09 -17.52
CA ASN A 883 4.67 37.28 -18.12
C ASN A 883 3.65 38.41 -18.34
N ALA A 884 2.39 38.06 -18.64
CA ALA A 884 1.28 39.00 -18.75
C ALA A 884 0.85 39.60 -17.39
N GLY A 885 1.42 39.14 -16.27
CA GLY A 885 1.15 39.67 -14.93
C GLY A 885 -0.21 39.27 -14.36
N ILE A 886 -0.81 38.18 -14.83
CA ILE A 886 -2.11 37.70 -14.34
C ILE A 886 -1.96 37.08 -12.95
N GLU A 887 -2.72 37.57 -11.97
CA GLU A 887 -2.61 37.10 -10.58
C GLU A 887 -3.39 35.81 -10.28
N ARG A 888 -4.54 35.61 -10.95
CA ARG A 888 -5.42 34.46 -10.72
C ARG A 888 -6.07 33.95 -12.00
N VAL A 889 -6.18 32.63 -12.12
CA VAL A 889 -6.81 31.94 -13.26
C VAL A 889 -7.90 31.00 -12.76
N LYS A 890 -9.05 30.98 -13.42
CA LYS A 890 -10.15 30.08 -13.10
C LYS A 890 -9.96 28.73 -13.82
N ILE A 891 -9.72 27.67 -13.05
CA ILE A 891 -9.44 26.33 -13.57
C ILE A 891 -10.57 25.36 -13.23
N ARG A 892 -10.72 24.33 -14.07
CA ARG A 892 -11.57 23.17 -13.76
C ARG A 892 -10.93 22.33 -12.65
N SER A 893 -11.76 21.78 -11.77
CA SER A 893 -11.29 20.97 -10.63
C SER A 893 -12.12 19.69 -10.51
N VAL A 894 -11.47 18.66 -9.98
CA VAL A 894 -12.10 17.39 -9.60
C VAL A 894 -13.19 17.59 -8.54
N LEU A 895 -13.04 18.59 -7.66
CA LEU A 895 -14.01 18.90 -6.61
C LEU A 895 -15.32 19.49 -7.14
N THR A 896 -15.29 20.14 -8.30
CA THR A 896 -16.44 20.80 -8.93
C THR A 896 -16.99 20.01 -10.12
N CYS A 897 -16.49 18.79 -10.32
CA CYS A 897 -16.93 17.91 -11.39
C CYS A 897 -18.38 17.44 -11.14
N GLU A 898 -19.22 17.51 -12.16
CA GLU A 898 -20.63 17.09 -12.09
C GLU A 898 -20.86 15.66 -12.58
N SER A 899 -19.78 14.90 -12.80
CA SER A 899 -19.87 13.48 -13.16
C SER A 899 -20.51 12.67 -12.02
N ARG A 900 -21.43 11.75 -12.35
CA ARG A 900 -22.18 10.97 -11.34
C ARG A 900 -21.33 9.88 -10.68
N ARG A 901 -20.41 9.28 -11.43
CA ARG A 901 -19.52 8.20 -10.97
C ARG A 901 -18.16 8.41 -11.60
N GLY A 902 -17.17 8.74 -10.79
CA GLY A 902 -15.82 9.05 -11.25
C GLY A 902 -15.65 10.54 -11.56
N VAL A 903 -14.74 10.83 -12.49
CA VAL A 903 -14.32 12.19 -12.86
C VAL A 903 -14.21 12.28 -14.38
N CYS A 904 -14.41 13.46 -14.96
CA CYS A 904 -14.17 13.67 -16.39
C CYS A 904 -12.71 14.06 -16.70
N VAL A 905 -12.29 13.80 -17.93
CA VAL A 905 -10.93 14.12 -18.43
C VAL A 905 -10.60 15.60 -18.23
N LEU A 906 -11.51 16.51 -18.58
CA LEU A 906 -11.26 17.96 -18.49
C LEU A 906 -11.20 18.50 -17.06
N CYS A 907 -11.94 17.93 -16.10
CA CYS A 907 -11.86 18.34 -14.70
C CYS A 907 -10.61 17.82 -13.99
N TYR A 908 -10.02 16.73 -14.46
CA TYR A 908 -8.76 16.21 -13.95
C TYR A 908 -7.56 16.95 -14.56
N GLY A 909 -7.52 17.02 -15.90
CA GLY A 909 -6.45 17.62 -16.69
C GLY A 909 -5.39 16.60 -17.15
N ARG A 910 -4.13 17.02 -17.10
CA ARG A 910 -2.97 16.24 -17.55
C ARG A 910 -2.65 15.08 -16.61
N ASN A 911 -2.39 13.90 -17.17
CA ASN A 911 -1.73 12.82 -16.47
C ASN A 911 -0.23 13.15 -16.35
N LEU A 912 0.21 13.44 -15.13
CA LEU A 912 1.58 13.84 -14.84
C LEU A 912 2.62 12.76 -15.18
N ALA A 913 2.22 11.47 -15.20
CA ALA A 913 3.14 10.39 -15.52
C ALA A 913 3.47 10.28 -17.01
N THR A 914 2.52 10.64 -17.89
CA THR A 914 2.70 10.55 -19.36
C THR A 914 2.96 11.91 -20.00
N GLY A 915 2.63 13.00 -19.30
CA GLY A 915 2.69 14.34 -19.85
C GLY A 915 1.63 14.62 -20.91
N LYS A 916 0.53 13.85 -20.94
CA LYS A 916 -0.62 14.05 -21.84
C LYS A 916 -1.91 14.16 -21.04
N MET A 917 -3.01 14.60 -21.66
CA MET A 917 -4.34 14.54 -21.05
C MET A 917 -4.68 13.11 -20.59
N VAL A 918 -5.39 13.01 -19.46
CA VAL A 918 -5.75 11.71 -18.90
C VAL A 918 -6.69 10.93 -19.81
N GLU A 919 -6.50 9.61 -19.90
CA GLU A 919 -7.31 8.72 -20.71
C GLU A 919 -8.52 8.17 -19.92
N ILE A 920 -9.58 7.80 -20.64
CA ILE A 920 -10.76 7.18 -20.05
C ILE A 920 -10.39 5.78 -19.55
N GLY A 921 -10.76 5.47 -18.31
CA GLY A 921 -10.41 4.22 -17.64
C GLY A 921 -9.25 4.33 -16.65
N GLU A 922 -8.53 5.45 -16.61
CA GLU A 922 -7.42 5.62 -15.67
C GLU A 922 -7.93 5.71 -14.22
N ALA A 923 -7.36 4.89 -13.32
CA ALA A 923 -7.72 4.83 -11.91
C ALA A 923 -7.04 5.94 -11.09
N VAL A 924 -7.42 7.20 -11.37
CA VAL A 924 -6.83 8.41 -10.77
C VAL A 924 -6.91 8.46 -9.25
N GLY A 925 -7.93 7.84 -8.64
CA GLY A 925 -8.06 7.79 -7.18
C GLY A 925 -6.98 6.95 -6.50
N ILE A 926 -6.57 5.84 -7.11
CA ILE A 926 -5.47 5.00 -6.60
C ILE A 926 -4.13 5.73 -6.76
N LEU A 927 -3.92 6.38 -7.92
CA LEU A 927 -2.72 7.18 -8.17
C LEU A 927 -2.59 8.30 -7.14
N ALA A 928 -3.64 9.09 -6.93
CA ALA A 928 -3.64 10.17 -5.94
C ALA A 928 -3.36 9.66 -4.52
N ALA A 929 -3.98 8.55 -4.11
CA ALA A 929 -3.78 7.96 -2.79
C ALA A 929 -2.32 7.51 -2.57
N GLN A 930 -1.70 6.88 -3.56
CA GLN A 930 -0.30 6.45 -3.49
C GLN A 930 0.67 7.63 -3.52
N SER A 931 0.42 8.62 -4.38
CA SER A 931 1.24 9.83 -4.51
C SER A 931 1.26 10.70 -3.26
N ILE A 932 0.20 10.66 -2.45
CA ILE A 932 0.18 11.32 -1.12
C ILE A 932 0.87 10.44 -0.07
N GLY A 933 0.66 9.13 -0.16
CA GLY A 933 1.16 8.17 0.82
C GLY A 933 2.67 7.95 0.80
N GLU A 934 3.29 7.90 -0.38
CA GLU A 934 4.71 7.62 -0.53
C GLU A 934 5.62 8.67 0.15
N PRO A 935 5.43 9.99 -0.09
CA PRO A 935 6.17 11.04 0.63
C PRO A 935 5.93 11.02 2.14
N GLY A 936 4.80 10.45 2.59
CA GLY A 936 4.46 10.31 4.01
C GLY A 936 5.47 9.49 4.83
N THR A 937 6.29 8.65 4.18
CA THR A 937 7.42 7.99 4.85
C THR A 937 8.60 8.93 5.14
N GLN A 938 8.77 9.95 4.30
CA GLN A 938 9.85 10.94 4.40
C GLN A 938 9.48 12.09 5.35
N LEU A 939 8.19 12.42 5.44
CA LEU A 939 7.67 13.49 6.31
C LEU A 939 7.59 13.06 7.79
N THR A 940 7.96 13.97 8.69
CA THR A 940 7.77 13.78 10.14
C THR A 940 6.30 13.95 10.52
N MET A 941 5.52 12.87 10.54
CA MET A 941 4.07 12.89 10.89
C MET A 941 3.75 13.16 12.38
N ARG A 942 4.72 13.63 13.19
CA ARG A 942 4.45 14.09 14.56
C ARG A 942 4.48 15.61 14.57
N THR A 943 3.28 16.21 14.60
CA THR A 943 3.05 17.58 15.06
C THR A 943 3.29 17.69 16.55
#